data_AF-A0A174FF46-F1
#
_entry.id   AF-A0A174FF46-F1
#
_cell.length_a   1.000
_cell.length_b   1.000
_cell.length_c   1.000
_cell.angle_alpha   90.00
_cell.angle_beta   90.00
_cell.angle_gamma   90.00
#
_symmetry.space_group_name_H-M   'P 1'
#
loop_
_entity.id
_entity.type
_entity.pdbx_description
1 polymer ?
#
loop_
_entity_poly.entity_id
_entity_poly.type
_entity_poly.pdbx_seq_one_letter_code
_entity_poly.pdbx_strand_id
1 'polypeptide(L)'
;MNIQIRTILLGLLSIGFAQSHAQTFALQVKDDRITYLNDELGNRILDFSTCGYQASEQDIPSVRNVVFVSWKPGDNTTRIQRAIDYVASLPPDISGFRGAVLLDKGEFSLSGSIRIATSGIVLRGMDKESTILLKKGVDRGSLIYMEGENDLVIKDTLQVLSNYVPVNTKTLEVALGTSLKKGDRIMVTRPSGKEWIASLGCNIFGGGISALGWKEGDMDLTWDRVVSDINGNLLTLDAPLTVALDAKYDVSTIMTYQWNGRIENCGVENLTLVSDYDKHYPKDEDHCWTGISIEAAENCWVRQVNFRHFAGSAVIVQRTGSKITVEDCISKDPVSEIGGMRRCTFHTLGQQTLFQRCYSEQGIHDFAAGFCAAGPNAFVQCDSYQSLGFSGSIDAWACGLLFDVVNIDGHNLTFKNLGQDKNGAGWNTGNSLFWQCTAAEIECYTPAKDAQNRAYGCWAQFSGDGEWAQSNNHVQPRSIFYAQLTERLQKECAERARILPRNTSATSSPTVEVAMALAKEAYNPRLTLEHWIEENKFIPSVVPTGVKSIDDIKEKKTISNKQRTQPEISIVNGRIQMDGVLLVGGSHTTPWWNGKLKTNFLKKASPAITRFVPGREGLGLTDRIDSVVSFMKQKNILVFDQNYGLWYDRRRDDHERIRRRDGDVWGPFYEQPFGRSGQGTAWEGLSKYDLKRPNAWYWSRLKEFAEKGSKDGLLLFHENYFQHNILEAGAHWVDCPWRSSNNINETGFPEPVPFAGDKRIFVADMFYDISHPVRRELHRQYIRQCLNNFADNSNVIQLTSAEFTGPLHFVQFWLDVIAEWEAETGKKAKVALSTTKDVQDAILADPKRAAVVDVIDIRYWHYKKDGIFAPEGGKNMAPRQHMRKMKVGKITFNEAYKAVSEYRRKFPQKAVTFYAQNYPSMGWAVFMASGSCPVIPCKDKAFLKDAAAMEVEETNTDQYKKLVKSDTGNIIYSKSGTEIPIHLSSGKYVLKYIHPNSGEVNTINKSLKIKGLYTLKVPDKKEGIYWFHKL
;
A
#
# COMPACT_ATOMS: atom_id res chain seq x y z
N MET A 1 -59.63 52.30 -56.61
CA MET A 1 -59.99 50.86 -56.73
C MET A 1 -59.87 50.28 -55.31
N ASN A 2 -60.97 50.32 -54.55
CA ASN A 2 -61.78 49.17 -54.11
C ASN A 2 -61.01 48.14 -53.25
N ILE A 3 -61.42 47.66 -52.07
CA ILE A 3 -62.46 47.97 -51.05
C ILE A 3 -62.27 46.87 -49.93
N GLN A 4 -62.65 47.18 -48.66
CA GLN A 4 -62.99 46.26 -47.52
C GLN A 4 -61.91 45.34 -46.91
N ILE A 5 -61.57 45.32 -45.60
CA ILE A 5 -62.32 45.26 -44.32
C ILE A 5 -63.19 44.00 -44.15
N ARG A 6 -62.76 43.08 -43.26
CA ARG A 6 -63.41 42.60 -42.00
C ARG A 6 -63.35 41.07 -41.71
N THR A 7 -62.96 40.72 -40.47
CA THR A 7 -63.67 39.78 -39.54
C THR A 7 -63.12 38.34 -39.32
N ILE A 8 -62.65 38.13 -38.06
CA ILE A 8 -62.94 37.01 -37.10
C ILE A 8 -62.23 35.65 -37.21
N LEU A 9 -61.42 35.39 -36.16
CA LEU A 9 -61.50 34.27 -35.20
C LEU A 9 -61.38 32.84 -35.74
N LEU A 10 -60.31 32.14 -35.33
CA LEU A 10 -60.43 30.82 -34.73
C LEU A 10 -59.21 30.55 -33.83
N GLY A 11 -59.40 30.71 -32.53
CA GLY A 11 -58.58 30.04 -31.52
C GLY A 11 -59.20 28.69 -31.21
N LEU A 12 -58.37 27.65 -31.05
CA LEU A 12 -58.74 26.45 -30.33
C LEU A 12 -57.48 25.72 -29.83
N LEU A 13 -57.35 25.77 -28.50
CA LEU A 13 -56.72 24.80 -27.60
C LEU A 13 -55.35 24.22 -27.96
N SER A 14 -54.33 24.77 -27.32
CA SER A 14 -53.22 23.98 -26.78
C SER A 14 -52.83 24.59 -25.44
N ILE A 15 -53.70 24.41 -24.42
CA ILE A 15 -53.29 24.53 -23.03
C ILE A 15 -52.39 23.30 -22.79
N GLY A 16 -51.12 23.43 -23.17
CA GLY A 16 -50.08 22.60 -22.62
C GLY A 16 -50.05 22.94 -21.14
N PHE A 17 -50.53 22.02 -20.30
CA PHE A 17 -50.18 22.01 -18.89
C PHE A 17 -48.66 21.92 -18.83
N ALA A 18 -47.99 23.06 -18.78
CA ALA A 18 -46.69 23.14 -18.14
C ALA A 18 -46.96 22.83 -16.67
N GLN A 19 -46.99 21.55 -16.30
CA GLN A 19 -46.73 21.17 -14.93
C GLN A 19 -45.30 21.60 -14.65
N SER A 20 -45.14 22.83 -14.18
CA SER A 20 -43.98 23.22 -13.40
C SER A 20 -43.96 22.29 -12.19
N HIS A 21 -43.26 21.16 -12.33
CA HIS A 21 -42.85 20.38 -11.17
C HIS A 21 -41.80 21.25 -10.49
N ALA A 22 -42.25 22.17 -9.64
CA ALA A 22 -41.37 22.81 -8.68
C ALA A 22 -40.85 21.68 -7.79
N GLN A 23 -39.64 21.21 -8.06
CA GLN A 23 -38.99 20.21 -7.23
C GLN A 23 -38.93 20.78 -5.81
N THR A 24 -39.63 20.14 -4.88
CA THR A 24 -39.52 20.51 -3.48
C THR A 24 -38.21 19.94 -2.99
N PHE A 25 -37.23 20.80 -2.72
CA PHE A 25 -35.93 20.37 -2.19
C PHE A 25 -36.11 19.67 -0.84
N ALA A 26 -35.24 18.71 -0.50
CA ALA A 26 -35.36 17.89 0.70
C ALA A 26 -35.17 18.63 2.06
N LEU A 27 -35.02 19.96 2.02
CA LEU A 27 -35.14 20.84 3.17
C LEU A 27 -35.76 22.18 2.77
N GLN A 28 -36.24 22.91 3.76
CA GLN A 28 -36.71 24.28 3.65
C GLN A 28 -35.93 25.16 4.63
N VAL A 29 -35.48 26.32 4.15
CA VAL A 29 -34.84 27.34 4.97
C VAL A 29 -35.84 28.48 5.18
N LYS A 30 -36.13 28.81 6.44
CA LYS A 30 -36.97 29.96 6.80
C LYS A 30 -36.51 30.53 8.14
N ASP A 31 -36.35 31.86 8.22
CA ASP A 31 -35.97 32.58 9.44
C ASP A 31 -34.73 31.95 10.13
N ASP A 32 -33.69 31.65 9.34
CA ASP A 32 -32.44 30.96 9.74
C ASP A 32 -32.61 29.55 10.35
N ARG A 33 -33.81 28.97 10.25
CA ARG A 33 -34.10 27.59 10.66
C ARG A 33 -34.23 26.68 9.45
N ILE A 34 -33.75 25.45 9.62
CA ILE A 34 -33.82 24.41 8.61
C ILE A 34 -34.90 23.40 9.01
N THR A 35 -35.89 23.20 8.15
CA THR A 35 -36.87 22.12 8.28
C THR A 35 -36.53 21.04 7.26
N TYR A 36 -36.36 19.82 7.70
CA TYR A 36 -35.97 18.69 6.85
C TYR A 36 -37.20 17.87 6.45
N LEU A 37 -37.24 17.44 5.19
CA LEU A 37 -38.34 16.64 4.66
C LEU A 37 -37.91 15.17 4.53
N ASN A 38 -38.84 14.26 4.80
CA ASN A 38 -38.68 12.84 4.50
C ASN A 38 -39.28 12.55 3.12
N ASP A 39 -38.65 11.65 2.37
CA ASP A 39 -39.26 11.09 1.16
C ASP A 39 -40.33 10.01 1.50
N GLU A 40 -40.93 9.42 0.47
CA GLU A 40 -41.99 8.40 0.62
C GLU A 40 -41.54 7.13 1.35
N LEU A 41 -40.23 6.83 1.37
CA LEU A 41 -39.64 5.68 2.07
C LEU A 41 -39.04 6.08 3.43
N GLY A 42 -39.18 7.35 3.83
CA GLY A 42 -38.66 7.87 5.09
C GLY A 42 -37.20 8.33 5.05
N ASN A 43 -36.56 8.38 3.87
CA ASN A 43 -35.19 8.88 3.74
C ASN A 43 -35.17 10.39 3.97
N ARG A 44 -34.10 10.87 4.61
CA ARG A 44 -33.90 12.28 4.94
C ARG A 44 -32.48 12.72 4.64
N ILE A 45 -32.28 14.02 4.42
CA ILE A 45 -30.93 14.62 4.44
C ILE A 45 -30.22 14.21 5.75
N LEU A 46 -28.95 13.82 5.59
CA LEU A 46 -28.10 13.36 6.68
C LEU A 46 -27.84 14.45 7.73
N ASP A 47 -27.81 14.04 8.98
CA ASP A 47 -27.25 14.79 10.10
C ASP A 47 -25.72 14.57 10.13
N PHE A 48 -24.98 15.57 9.65
CA PHE A 48 -23.52 15.54 9.58
C PHE A 48 -22.87 16.00 10.89
N SER A 49 -23.63 16.52 11.85
CA SER A 49 -23.11 17.15 13.08
C SER A 49 -22.39 16.20 14.04
N THR A 50 -22.37 14.89 13.72
CA THR A 50 -21.66 13.85 14.47
C THR A 50 -20.22 13.62 13.99
N CYS A 51 -19.74 14.39 13.02
CA CYS A 51 -18.36 14.33 12.55
C CYS A 51 -17.41 15.08 13.50
N GLY A 52 -16.18 14.59 13.65
CA GLY A 52 -15.11 15.22 14.43
C GLY A 52 -14.87 14.58 15.80
N TYR A 53 -13.85 15.09 16.49
CA TYR A 53 -13.46 14.72 17.84
C TYR A 53 -14.67 14.61 18.78
N GLN A 54 -14.82 13.45 19.44
CA GLN A 54 -15.94 13.16 20.35
C GLN A 54 -17.31 13.47 19.72
N ALA A 55 -17.46 13.15 18.43
CA ALA A 55 -18.65 13.46 17.62
C ALA A 55 -19.08 14.94 17.67
N SER A 56 -18.11 15.86 17.79
CA SER A 56 -18.33 17.30 17.99
C SER A 56 -19.15 17.69 19.23
N GLU A 57 -19.32 16.82 20.22
CA GLU A 57 -20.04 17.17 21.45
C GLU A 57 -19.26 18.14 22.34
N GLN A 58 -17.93 18.05 22.26
CA GLN A 58 -16.97 18.81 23.06
C GLN A 58 -15.90 19.44 22.17
N ASP A 59 -15.28 20.50 22.66
CA ASP A 59 -14.12 21.12 22.03
C ASP A 59 -12.87 20.26 22.21
N ILE A 60 -11.89 20.44 21.33
CA ILE A 60 -10.60 19.78 21.46
C ILE A 60 -9.89 20.31 22.73
N PRO A 61 -9.51 19.44 23.68
CA PRO A 61 -9.06 19.86 25.00
C PRO A 61 -7.67 20.50 25.00
N SER A 62 -7.38 21.26 26.06
CA SER A 62 -6.04 21.78 26.36
C SER A 62 -5.30 20.83 27.30
N VAL A 63 -4.62 19.83 26.73
CA VAL A 63 -3.86 18.83 27.50
C VAL A 63 -2.60 19.44 28.13
N ARG A 64 -2.33 19.13 29.40
CA ARG A 64 -1.14 19.62 30.13
C ARG A 64 0.18 19.10 29.54
N ASN A 65 1.22 19.94 29.49
CA ASN A 65 2.57 19.53 29.12
C ASN A 65 3.21 18.75 30.27
N VAL A 66 3.80 17.59 29.99
CA VAL A 66 4.42 16.71 31.01
C VAL A 66 5.90 16.45 30.75
N VAL A 67 6.34 16.62 29.51
CA VAL A 67 7.75 16.52 29.13
C VAL A 67 8.08 17.56 28.07
N PHE A 68 9.27 18.15 28.18
CA PHE A 68 9.80 19.12 27.25
C PHE A 68 11.00 18.55 26.50
N VAL A 69 11.06 18.80 25.19
CA VAL A 69 12.15 18.36 24.31
C VAL A 69 12.83 19.59 23.73
N SER A 70 13.97 19.96 24.30
CA SER A 70 14.81 21.02 23.74
C SER A 70 15.33 20.62 22.36
N TRP A 71 15.42 21.59 21.46
CA TRP A 71 16.06 21.41 20.17
C TRP A 71 17.57 21.13 20.33
N LYS A 72 18.10 20.23 19.49
CA LYS A 72 19.54 19.93 19.41
C LYS A 72 19.95 19.74 17.94
N PRO A 73 21.18 20.10 17.56
CA PRO A 73 21.69 19.78 16.23
C PRO A 73 21.81 18.26 16.02
N GLY A 74 21.66 17.80 14.78
CA GLY A 74 21.69 16.39 14.41
C GLY A 74 20.30 15.73 14.37
N ASP A 75 20.28 14.40 14.30
CA ASP A 75 19.04 13.63 14.25
C ASP A 75 18.34 13.60 15.62
N ASN A 76 17.07 14.02 15.63
CA ASN A 76 16.23 14.08 16.82
C ASN A 76 15.16 12.97 16.86
N THR A 77 15.10 12.06 15.87
CA THR A 77 14.08 10.99 15.81
C THR A 77 13.98 10.21 17.11
N THR A 78 15.10 9.65 17.60
CA THR A 78 15.11 8.86 18.84
C THR A 78 14.77 9.71 20.08
N ARG A 79 15.17 10.99 20.08
CA ARG A 79 14.93 11.91 21.20
C ARG A 79 13.43 12.19 21.37
N ILE A 80 12.74 12.50 20.27
CA ILE A 80 11.30 12.77 20.27
C ILE A 80 10.53 11.48 20.57
N GLN A 81 10.90 10.35 19.94
CA GLN A 81 10.25 9.07 20.20
C GLN A 81 10.35 8.68 21.68
N ARG A 82 11.53 8.85 22.30
CA ARG A 82 11.72 8.59 23.73
C ARG A 82 10.82 9.47 24.62
N ALA A 83 10.56 10.72 24.23
CA ALA A 83 9.64 11.57 24.98
C ALA A 83 8.20 11.06 24.89
N ILE A 84 7.77 10.61 23.70
CA ILE A 84 6.47 9.96 23.51
C ILE A 84 6.38 8.67 24.34
N ASP A 85 7.40 7.82 24.29
CA ASP A 85 7.44 6.56 25.05
C ASP A 85 7.40 6.79 26.56
N TYR A 86 8.04 7.88 27.03
CA TYR A 86 7.93 8.30 28.43
C TYR A 86 6.48 8.68 28.78
N VAL A 87 5.82 9.50 27.97
CA VAL A 87 4.42 9.87 28.21
C VAL A 87 3.50 8.65 28.14
N ALA A 88 3.74 7.73 27.20
CA ALA A 88 3.02 6.46 27.11
C ALA A 88 3.11 5.63 28.40
N SER A 89 4.21 5.76 29.16
CA SER A 89 4.40 5.07 30.44
C SER A 89 3.65 5.70 31.63
N LEU A 90 3.19 6.95 31.51
CA LEU A 90 2.44 7.63 32.57
C LEU A 90 0.99 7.14 32.62
N PRO A 91 0.35 7.00 33.79
CA PRO A 91 -1.07 6.64 33.85
C PRO A 91 -1.93 7.75 33.19
N PRO A 92 -2.98 7.38 32.45
CA PRO A 92 -3.95 8.36 31.97
C PRO A 92 -4.71 9.00 33.14
N ASP A 93 -5.12 10.25 32.98
CA ASP A 93 -6.04 10.93 33.89
C ASP A 93 -7.49 10.47 33.68
N ILE A 94 -8.42 11.07 34.44
CA ILE A 94 -9.85 10.74 34.37
C ILE A 94 -10.49 11.02 32.99
N SER A 95 -9.87 11.91 32.20
CA SER A 95 -10.29 12.25 30.85
C SER A 95 -9.56 11.42 29.79
N GLY A 96 -8.73 10.45 30.20
CA GLY A 96 -8.01 9.56 29.30
C GLY A 96 -6.65 10.08 28.82
N PHE A 97 -6.18 11.23 29.32
CA PHE A 97 -4.93 11.85 28.87
C PHE A 97 -3.74 11.50 29.75
N ARG A 98 -2.62 11.15 29.12
CA ARG A 98 -1.32 10.95 29.78
C ARG A 98 -0.51 12.25 29.85
N GLY A 99 -0.66 13.10 28.83
CA GLY A 99 -0.07 14.43 28.76
C GLY A 99 0.45 14.78 27.37
N ALA A 100 0.95 16.02 27.25
CA ALA A 100 1.57 16.51 26.03
C ALA A 100 3.10 16.50 26.10
N VAL A 101 3.74 16.09 25.00
CA VAL A 101 5.15 16.30 24.68
C VAL A 101 5.27 17.68 24.05
N LEU A 102 5.92 18.61 24.74
CA LEU A 102 6.18 19.96 24.23
C LEU A 102 7.55 20.01 23.56
N LEU A 103 7.58 20.35 22.28
CA LEU A 103 8.79 20.55 21.49
C LEU A 103 9.18 22.03 21.49
N ASP A 104 10.47 22.28 21.71
CA ASP A 104 11.06 23.62 21.66
C ASP A 104 10.98 24.25 20.27
N LYS A 105 11.31 25.53 20.18
CA LYS A 105 11.56 26.19 18.91
C LYS A 105 12.87 25.67 18.31
N GLY A 106 12.88 25.40 17.01
CA GLY A 106 14.01 24.91 16.25
C GLY A 106 13.59 23.97 15.11
N GLU A 107 14.55 23.66 14.24
CA GLU A 107 14.37 22.69 13.15
C GLU A 107 14.93 21.31 13.56
N PHE A 108 14.04 20.41 13.96
CA PHE A 108 14.38 19.04 14.33
C PHE A 108 14.55 18.19 13.08
N SER A 109 15.79 17.92 12.69
CA SER A 109 16.10 16.96 11.63
C SER A 109 15.74 15.55 12.09
N LEU A 110 15.01 14.79 11.25
CA LEU A 110 14.54 13.43 11.54
C LEU A 110 14.97 12.47 10.43
N SER A 111 15.71 11.42 10.77
CA SER A 111 16.01 10.34 9.80
C SER A 111 14.87 9.32 9.69
N GLY A 112 14.11 9.11 10.76
CA GLY A 112 12.96 8.19 10.82
C GLY A 112 11.65 8.88 11.20
N SER A 113 10.55 8.15 11.05
CA SER A 113 9.21 8.61 11.42
C SER A 113 8.97 8.59 12.93
N ILE A 114 8.01 9.41 13.39
CA ILE A 114 7.56 9.48 14.78
C ILE A 114 6.26 8.69 14.93
N ARG A 115 6.13 7.90 16.00
CA ARG A 115 4.97 7.03 16.24
C ARG A 115 4.30 7.36 17.58
N ILE A 116 3.00 7.62 17.54
CA ILE A 116 2.11 7.71 18.68
C ILE A 116 1.20 6.48 18.63
N ALA A 117 1.50 5.48 19.48
CA ALA A 117 0.83 4.18 19.48
C ALA A 117 0.14 3.86 20.82
N THR A 118 -0.15 4.89 21.63
CA THR A 118 -0.82 4.74 22.92
C THR A 118 -1.76 5.90 23.14
N SER A 119 -2.97 5.61 23.64
CA SER A 119 -4.01 6.61 23.90
C SER A 119 -3.55 7.72 24.86
N GLY A 120 -4.11 8.92 24.66
CA GLY A 120 -3.98 10.04 25.58
C GLY A 120 -2.70 10.88 25.41
N ILE A 121 -2.03 10.80 24.26
CA ILE A 121 -0.75 11.49 24.01
C ILE A 121 -0.92 12.61 22.99
N VAL A 122 -0.41 13.79 23.33
CA VAL A 122 -0.37 14.94 22.42
C VAL A 122 1.08 15.30 22.09
N LEU A 123 1.40 15.47 20.81
CA LEU A 123 2.66 16.07 20.34
C LEU A 123 2.41 17.53 19.98
N ARG A 124 3.09 18.45 20.67
CA ARG A 124 2.83 19.90 20.57
C ARG A 124 4.12 20.66 20.31
N GLY A 125 4.12 21.55 19.33
CA GLY A 125 5.15 22.57 19.20
C GLY A 125 4.87 23.81 20.05
N MET A 126 5.92 24.54 20.40
CA MET A 126 5.78 25.83 21.09
C MET A 126 5.18 26.91 20.18
N ASP A 127 5.39 26.78 18.87
CA ASP A 127 5.03 27.79 17.87
C ASP A 127 5.09 27.15 16.48
N LYS A 128 3.98 27.18 15.74
CA LYS A 128 3.93 26.59 14.39
C LYS A 128 4.92 27.18 13.41
N GLU A 129 5.32 28.45 13.56
CA GLU A 129 6.25 29.10 12.64
C GLU A 129 7.73 28.81 12.96
N SER A 130 8.04 28.36 14.18
CA SER A 130 9.43 28.14 14.61
C SER A 130 9.72 26.76 15.19
N THR A 131 8.71 25.89 15.35
CA THR A 131 8.87 24.47 15.73
C THR A 131 8.70 23.59 14.50
N ILE A 132 9.80 23.19 13.87
CA ILE A 132 9.81 22.52 12.57
C ILE A 132 10.32 21.09 12.72
N LEU A 133 9.56 20.11 12.22
CA LEU A 133 10.03 18.75 12.04
C LEU A 133 10.41 18.52 10.58
N LEU A 134 11.71 18.39 10.31
CA LEU A 134 12.25 18.18 8.96
C LEU A 134 12.57 16.70 8.74
N LYS A 135 11.73 16.00 7.97
CA LYS A 135 11.95 14.60 7.60
C LYS A 135 12.95 14.50 6.45
N LYS A 136 14.05 13.79 6.69
CA LYS A 136 15.08 13.50 5.70
C LYS A 136 15.06 12.05 5.23
N GLY A 137 15.80 11.78 4.17
CA GLY A 137 15.97 10.46 3.59
C GLY A 137 14.88 10.13 2.58
N VAL A 138 15.00 8.94 2.00
CA VAL A 138 14.28 8.56 0.78
C VAL A 138 13.00 7.76 1.03
N ASP A 139 12.65 7.55 2.30
CA ASP A 139 11.45 6.81 2.68
C ASP A 139 10.18 7.61 2.32
N ARG A 140 9.26 6.97 1.60
CA ARG A 140 7.99 7.53 1.12
C ARG A 140 6.83 7.37 2.11
N GLY A 141 7.09 6.91 3.34
CA GLY A 141 6.08 6.77 4.39
C GLY A 141 5.57 8.10 4.95
N SER A 142 4.98 8.04 6.13
CA SER A 142 4.51 9.22 6.88
C SER A 142 5.57 9.78 7.81
N LEU A 143 5.59 11.09 8.03
CA LEU A 143 6.43 11.72 9.05
C LEU A 143 5.95 11.32 10.45
N ILE A 144 4.63 11.41 10.70
CA ILE A 144 3.99 11.00 11.95
C ILE A 144 2.95 9.91 11.68
N TYR A 145 3.00 8.83 12.46
CA TYR A 145 1.93 7.85 12.57
C TYR A 145 1.24 8.00 13.92
N MET A 146 -0.05 8.31 13.91
CA MET A 146 -0.95 8.07 15.05
C MET A 146 -1.66 6.76 14.78
N GLU A 147 -1.08 5.66 15.25
CA GLU A 147 -1.44 4.31 14.80
C GLU A 147 -1.59 3.36 15.99
N GLY A 148 -2.81 2.87 16.20
CA GLY A 148 -3.07 1.75 17.11
C GLY A 148 -2.82 0.38 16.47
N GLU A 149 -3.14 -0.68 17.19
CA GLU A 149 -3.10 -2.04 16.64
C GLU A 149 -4.47 -2.42 16.05
N ASN A 150 -4.45 -3.04 14.87
CA ASN A 150 -5.66 -3.58 14.24
C ASN A 150 -5.92 -5.03 14.71
N ASP A 151 -6.14 -5.20 16.02
CA ASP A 151 -6.40 -6.47 16.69
C ASP A 151 -7.91 -6.75 16.89
N LEU A 152 -8.75 -6.16 16.04
CA LEU A 152 -10.20 -6.30 16.11
C LEU A 152 -10.64 -7.77 16.03
N VAL A 153 -11.49 -8.16 16.99
CA VAL A 153 -12.10 -9.50 17.06
C VAL A 153 -13.62 -9.37 17.05
N ILE A 154 -14.26 -9.94 16.02
CA ILE A 154 -15.71 -10.11 15.97
C ILE A 154 -16.14 -11.13 17.03
N LYS A 155 -17.18 -10.81 17.80
CA LYS A 155 -17.70 -11.64 18.89
C LYS A 155 -18.99 -12.36 18.50
N ASP A 156 -19.93 -11.64 17.91
CA ASP A 156 -21.22 -12.16 17.48
C ASP A 156 -21.72 -11.40 16.25
N THR A 157 -22.62 -12.01 15.49
CA THR A 157 -23.25 -11.45 14.28
C THR A 157 -24.76 -11.63 14.34
N LEU A 158 -25.48 -10.52 14.28
CA LEU A 158 -26.93 -10.42 14.26
C LEU A 158 -27.41 -9.93 12.88
N GLN A 159 -28.67 -10.21 12.55
CA GLN A 159 -29.33 -9.66 11.36
C GLN A 159 -30.13 -8.42 11.71
N VAL A 160 -30.20 -7.48 10.76
CA VAL A 160 -31.22 -6.42 10.77
C VAL A 160 -32.52 -7.01 10.22
N LEU A 161 -33.62 -6.88 10.97
CA LEU A 161 -34.90 -7.52 10.65
C LEU A 161 -35.82 -6.66 9.77
N SER A 162 -35.66 -5.34 9.81
CA SER A 162 -36.49 -4.45 8.98
C SER A 162 -36.17 -4.66 7.50
N ASN A 163 -37.22 -4.82 6.68
CA ASN A 163 -37.06 -4.96 5.22
C ASN A 163 -36.40 -3.73 4.59
N TYR A 164 -36.68 -2.54 5.13
CA TYR A 164 -36.11 -1.28 4.69
C TYR A 164 -35.77 -0.41 5.90
N VAL A 165 -34.55 0.12 5.94
CA VAL A 165 -34.04 1.04 6.95
C VAL A 165 -33.67 2.35 6.23
N PRO A 166 -34.36 3.46 6.49
CA PRO A 166 -34.16 4.69 5.72
C PRO A 166 -32.80 5.37 5.96
N VAL A 167 -32.32 6.12 4.96
CA VAL A 167 -31.16 7.02 5.10
C VAL A 167 -31.38 7.98 6.27
N ASN A 168 -30.32 8.27 7.01
CA ASN A 168 -30.32 9.14 8.18
C ASN A 168 -31.03 8.58 9.44
N THR A 169 -31.61 7.39 9.38
CA THR A 169 -32.16 6.78 10.61
C THR A 169 -31.04 6.38 11.58
N LYS A 170 -31.39 6.38 12.87
CA LYS A 170 -30.55 5.90 13.97
C LYS A 170 -31.10 4.64 14.61
N THR A 171 -32.21 4.08 14.10
CA THR A 171 -32.86 2.92 14.72
C THR A 171 -32.80 1.69 13.83
N LEU A 172 -32.45 0.54 14.41
CA LEU A 172 -32.42 -0.76 13.75
C LEU A 172 -33.28 -1.76 14.52
N GLU A 173 -34.05 -2.57 13.81
CA GLU A 173 -34.79 -3.68 14.40
C GLU A 173 -33.93 -4.95 14.42
N VAL A 174 -33.81 -5.57 15.59
CA VAL A 174 -33.06 -6.82 15.82
C VAL A 174 -33.96 -7.87 16.46
N ALA A 175 -33.48 -9.11 16.61
CA ALA A 175 -34.26 -10.14 17.30
C ALA A 175 -34.55 -9.75 18.77
N LEU A 176 -35.70 -10.15 19.32
CA LEU A 176 -35.98 -9.94 20.75
C LEU A 176 -34.99 -10.71 21.63
N GLY A 177 -34.58 -10.10 22.75
CA GLY A 177 -33.70 -10.75 23.73
C GLY A 177 -32.22 -10.79 23.34
N THR A 178 -31.75 -9.92 22.44
CA THR A 178 -30.30 -9.80 22.17
C THR A 178 -29.52 -9.45 23.44
N SER A 179 -28.26 -9.86 23.51
CA SER A 179 -27.35 -9.50 24.62
C SER A 179 -26.80 -8.07 24.53
N LEU A 180 -27.22 -7.28 23.53
CA LEU A 180 -26.78 -5.90 23.38
C LEU A 180 -27.32 -5.03 24.52
N LYS A 181 -26.55 -4.01 24.89
CA LYS A 181 -26.94 -2.95 25.84
C LYS A 181 -26.37 -1.60 25.40
N LYS A 182 -26.89 -0.53 26.01
CA LYS A 182 -26.34 0.82 25.88
C LYS A 182 -24.83 0.82 26.17
N GLY A 183 -24.05 1.44 25.28
CA GLY A 183 -22.60 1.53 25.35
C GLY A 183 -21.86 0.43 24.58
N ASP A 184 -22.54 -0.63 24.13
CA ASP A 184 -21.90 -1.66 23.32
C ASP A 184 -21.43 -1.10 21.97
N ARG A 185 -20.28 -1.59 21.51
CA ARG A 185 -19.69 -1.26 20.21
C ARG A 185 -20.15 -2.27 19.16
N ILE A 186 -20.62 -1.76 18.04
CA ILE A 186 -21.10 -2.57 16.93
C ILE A 186 -20.55 -2.09 15.59
N MET A 187 -20.44 -3.01 14.64
CA MET A 187 -20.26 -2.71 13.23
C MET A 187 -21.54 -3.06 12.48
N VAL A 188 -22.14 -2.07 11.82
CA VAL A 188 -23.27 -2.31 10.90
C VAL A 188 -22.69 -2.47 9.50
N THR A 189 -22.96 -3.59 8.84
CA THR A 189 -22.47 -3.85 7.48
C THR A 189 -23.62 -3.99 6.50
N ARG A 190 -23.59 -3.15 5.46
CA ARG A 190 -24.44 -3.26 4.28
C ARG A 190 -23.68 -4.02 3.18
N PRO A 191 -24.14 -5.22 2.79
CA PRO A 191 -23.55 -5.96 1.68
C PRO A 191 -23.78 -5.29 0.32
N SER A 192 -22.88 -5.59 -0.64
CA SER A 192 -22.94 -5.20 -2.03
C SER A 192 -23.29 -6.40 -2.93
N GLY A 193 -24.57 -6.78 -2.93
CA GLY A 193 -25.10 -7.87 -3.75
C GLY A 193 -25.03 -7.59 -5.26
N LYS A 194 -24.99 -8.64 -6.07
CA LYS A 194 -24.87 -8.57 -7.53
C LYS A 194 -26.01 -7.77 -8.17
N GLU A 195 -27.24 -7.94 -7.70
CA GLU A 195 -28.45 -7.29 -8.19
C GLU A 195 -28.40 -5.78 -7.94
N TRP A 196 -27.89 -5.36 -6.77
CA TRP A 196 -27.68 -3.95 -6.46
C TRP A 196 -26.61 -3.33 -7.37
N ILE A 197 -25.46 -4.01 -7.52
CA ILE A 197 -24.38 -3.55 -8.41
C ILE A 197 -24.88 -3.38 -9.86
N ALA A 198 -25.68 -4.32 -10.35
CA ALA A 198 -26.28 -4.25 -11.68
C ALA A 198 -27.28 -3.10 -11.79
N SER A 199 -28.07 -2.83 -10.74
CA SER A 199 -29.03 -1.72 -10.72
C SER A 199 -28.35 -0.35 -10.84
N LEU A 200 -27.11 -0.22 -10.37
CA LEU A 200 -26.29 0.98 -10.52
C LEU A 200 -25.49 1.06 -11.83
N GLY A 201 -25.59 0.04 -12.70
CA GLY A 201 -24.79 -0.05 -13.93
C GLY A 201 -23.29 -0.20 -13.71
N CYS A 202 -22.86 -0.66 -12.52
CA CYS A 202 -21.44 -0.73 -12.16
C CYS A 202 -20.82 -2.13 -12.35
N ASN A 203 -21.58 -3.10 -12.84
CA ASN A 203 -21.09 -4.44 -13.19
C ASN A 203 -20.23 -4.46 -14.47
N ILE A 204 -20.32 -3.41 -15.30
CA ILE A 204 -19.55 -3.24 -16.54
C ILE A 204 -19.46 -1.75 -16.93
N PHE A 205 -18.28 -1.28 -17.32
CA PHE A 205 -18.05 0.13 -17.66
C PHE A 205 -17.81 0.41 -19.15
N GLY A 206 -17.81 -0.62 -19.99
CA GLY A 206 -17.67 -0.47 -21.44
C GLY A 206 -16.95 -1.63 -22.13
N GLY A 207 -16.91 -1.59 -23.46
CA GLY A 207 -16.11 -2.51 -24.30
C GLY A 207 -16.47 -4.00 -24.21
N GLY A 208 -17.58 -4.37 -23.57
CA GLY A 208 -17.90 -5.77 -23.29
C GLY A 208 -16.99 -6.41 -22.23
N ILE A 209 -16.15 -5.64 -21.54
CA ILE A 209 -15.16 -6.13 -20.58
C ILE A 209 -15.66 -5.88 -19.16
N SER A 210 -16.00 -6.96 -18.46
CA SER A 210 -16.48 -6.89 -17.08
C SER A 210 -15.36 -6.93 -16.02
N ALA A 211 -14.09 -7.06 -16.42
CA ALA A 211 -12.97 -7.25 -15.49
C ALA A 211 -12.81 -6.11 -14.47
N LEU A 212 -13.12 -4.88 -14.87
CA LEU A 212 -13.08 -3.68 -14.03
C LEU A 212 -14.41 -3.38 -13.32
N GLY A 213 -15.51 -3.99 -13.75
CA GLY A 213 -16.80 -3.82 -13.10
C GLY A 213 -16.79 -4.35 -11.67
N TRP A 214 -17.57 -3.74 -10.78
CA TRP A 214 -17.72 -4.15 -9.39
C TRP A 214 -18.17 -5.62 -9.30
N LYS A 215 -17.68 -6.31 -8.28
CA LYS A 215 -18.03 -7.69 -7.93
C LYS A 215 -18.73 -7.70 -6.58
N GLU A 216 -19.47 -8.78 -6.33
CA GLU A 216 -20.13 -9.01 -5.04
C GLU A 216 -19.12 -8.91 -3.90
N GLY A 217 -19.48 -8.14 -2.86
CA GLY A 217 -18.59 -7.88 -1.73
C GLY A 217 -17.49 -6.84 -1.99
N ASP A 218 -17.41 -6.23 -3.18
CA ASP A 218 -16.42 -5.17 -3.44
C ASP A 218 -16.75 -3.89 -2.68
N MET A 219 -18.04 -3.52 -2.59
CA MET A 219 -18.51 -2.25 -2.03
C MET A 219 -19.30 -2.44 -0.73
N ASP A 220 -18.96 -3.46 0.05
CA ASP A 220 -19.54 -3.66 1.38
C ASP A 220 -19.21 -2.45 2.26
N LEU A 221 -20.24 -1.73 2.68
CA LEU A 221 -20.08 -0.52 3.48
C LEU A 221 -20.29 -0.87 4.95
N THR A 222 -19.33 -0.48 5.80
CA THR A 222 -19.34 -0.84 7.23
C THR A 222 -19.19 0.39 8.11
N TRP A 223 -20.16 0.61 9.00
CA TRP A 223 -20.18 1.69 9.96
C TRP A 223 -19.83 1.18 11.35
N ASP A 224 -18.93 1.88 12.02
CA ASP A 224 -18.62 1.68 13.43
C ASP A 224 -19.52 2.59 14.28
N ARG A 225 -20.32 2.00 15.17
CA ARG A 225 -21.34 2.70 15.96
C ARG A 225 -21.32 2.27 17.40
N VAL A 226 -21.85 3.15 18.25
CA VAL A 226 -22.14 2.86 19.66
C VAL A 226 -23.65 2.73 19.82
N VAL A 227 -24.08 1.74 20.57
CA VAL A 227 -25.49 1.62 20.98
C VAL A 227 -25.82 2.72 21.99
N SER A 228 -26.68 3.65 21.60
CA SER A 228 -27.09 4.77 22.46
C SER A 228 -28.29 4.45 23.35
N ASP A 229 -29.18 3.55 22.89
CA ASP A 229 -30.33 3.06 23.66
C ASP A 229 -30.87 1.74 23.09
N ILE A 230 -31.63 0.98 23.91
CA ILE A 230 -32.34 -0.24 23.48
C ILE A 230 -33.73 -0.27 24.12
N ASN A 231 -34.76 -0.41 23.29
CA ASN A 231 -36.14 -0.58 23.73
C ASN A 231 -36.78 -1.79 23.03
N GLY A 232 -36.92 -2.91 23.76
CA GLY A 232 -37.44 -4.15 23.21
C GLY A 232 -36.53 -4.71 22.11
N ASN A 233 -37.02 -4.71 20.87
CA ASN A 233 -36.29 -5.13 19.67
C ASN A 233 -35.68 -3.97 18.88
N LEU A 234 -35.85 -2.72 19.34
CA LEU A 234 -35.38 -1.53 18.66
C LEU A 234 -34.05 -1.05 19.27
N LEU A 235 -33.01 -1.07 18.45
CA LEU A 235 -31.66 -0.63 18.75
C LEU A 235 -31.46 0.81 18.27
N THR A 236 -31.01 1.73 19.12
CA THR A 236 -30.67 3.11 18.73
C THR A 236 -29.15 3.30 18.65
N LEU A 237 -28.67 3.96 17.60
CA LEU A 237 -27.27 4.24 17.30
C LEU A 237 -26.87 5.66 17.75
N ASP A 238 -25.58 5.90 17.98
CA ASP A 238 -25.04 7.22 18.30
C ASP A 238 -25.02 8.18 17.10
N ALA A 239 -24.88 7.64 15.89
CA ALA A 239 -24.83 8.41 14.64
C ALA A 239 -25.65 7.73 13.52
N PRO A 240 -26.18 8.51 12.56
CA PRO A 240 -27.00 7.95 11.49
C PRO A 240 -26.18 7.08 10.52
N LEU A 241 -26.88 6.24 9.75
CA LEU A 241 -26.31 5.53 8.61
C LEU A 241 -26.44 6.38 7.33
N THR A 242 -25.42 6.32 6.46
CA THR A 242 -25.31 7.19 5.28
C THR A 242 -26.01 6.65 4.03
N VAL A 243 -26.42 5.37 4.06
CA VAL A 243 -27.11 4.69 2.96
C VAL A 243 -28.24 3.86 3.57
N ALA A 244 -29.36 3.73 2.85
CA ALA A 244 -30.45 2.86 3.25
C ALA A 244 -29.99 1.38 3.28
N LEU A 245 -30.55 0.62 4.22
CA LEU A 245 -30.44 -0.84 4.23
C LEU A 245 -31.71 -1.40 3.62
N ASP A 246 -31.59 -2.12 2.51
CA ASP A 246 -32.73 -2.68 1.78
C ASP A 246 -32.53 -4.18 1.61
N ALA A 247 -33.32 -4.97 2.34
CA ALA A 247 -33.27 -6.43 2.34
C ALA A 247 -33.63 -7.03 0.97
N LYS A 248 -34.21 -6.25 0.05
CA LYS A 248 -34.37 -6.64 -1.36
C LYS A 248 -33.05 -6.98 -2.03
N TYR A 249 -31.98 -6.28 -1.67
CA TYR A 249 -30.68 -6.46 -2.31
C TYR A 249 -29.80 -7.48 -1.61
N ASP A 250 -29.77 -7.46 -0.27
CA ASP A 250 -29.24 -8.50 0.62
C ASP A 250 -29.45 -8.06 2.09
N VAL A 251 -29.41 -8.99 3.03
CA VAL A 251 -29.66 -8.74 4.46
C VAL A 251 -28.45 -8.09 5.12
N SER A 252 -28.66 -6.93 5.74
CA SER A 252 -27.61 -6.24 6.50
C SER A 252 -27.37 -6.88 7.86
N THR A 253 -26.14 -6.79 8.35
CA THR A 253 -25.72 -7.44 9.60
C THR A 253 -25.19 -6.44 10.62
N ILE A 254 -25.28 -6.83 11.89
CA ILE A 254 -24.71 -6.13 13.03
C ILE A 254 -23.70 -7.06 13.67
N MET A 255 -22.44 -6.67 13.72
CA MET A 255 -21.39 -7.43 14.38
C MET A 255 -20.99 -6.76 15.68
N THR A 256 -21.03 -7.49 16.79
CA THR A 256 -20.37 -7.04 18.02
C THR A 256 -18.89 -7.33 17.94
N TYR A 257 -18.06 -6.45 18.49
CA TYR A 257 -16.62 -6.62 18.40
C TYR A 257 -15.90 -6.10 19.64
N GLN A 258 -14.65 -6.55 19.78
CA GLN A 258 -13.67 -6.02 20.72
C GLN A 258 -12.45 -5.54 19.94
N TRP A 259 -11.89 -4.38 20.30
CA TRP A 259 -10.73 -3.79 19.62
C TRP A 259 -9.82 -3.13 20.64
N ASN A 260 -8.98 -3.92 21.31
CA ASN A 260 -8.19 -3.43 22.45
C ASN A 260 -7.02 -2.55 22.03
N GLY A 261 -6.48 -2.79 20.85
CA GLY A 261 -5.35 -2.04 20.28
C GLY A 261 -5.72 -0.69 19.70
N ARG A 262 -7.02 -0.36 19.60
CA ARG A 262 -7.46 0.94 19.07
C ARG A 262 -7.10 2.06 20.04
N ILE A 263 -6.35 3.04 19.56
CA ILE A 263 -5.96 4.20 20.38
C ILE A 263 -7.03 5.28 20.35
N GLU A 264 -7.04 6.14 21.37
CA GLU A 264 -7.94 7.28 21.42
C GLU A 264 -7.31 8.51 22.08
N ASN A 265 -7.92 9.69 21.86
CA ASN A 265 -7.55 10.93 22.51
C ASN A 265 -6.07 11.33 22.28
N CYS A 266 -5.62 11.20 21.03
CA CYS A 266 -4.28 11.60 20.58
C CYS A 266 -4.32 12.84 19.69
N GLY A 267 -3.28 13.68 19.77
CA GLY A 267 -3.23 14.97 19.06
C GLY A 267 -1.86 15.33 18.50
N VAL A 268 -1.85 16.04 17.36
CA VAL A 268 -0.66 16.76 16.85
C VAL A 268 -1.02 18.23 16.66
N GLU A 269 -0.24 19.14 17.26
CA GLU A 269 -0.62 20.55 17.36
C GLU A 269 0.53 21.54 17.24
N ASN A 270 0.24 22.71 16.66
CA ASN A 270 1.05 23.94 16.74
C ASN A 270 2.52 23.78 16.32
N LEU A 271 2.76 23.19 15.15
CA LEU A 271 4.10 22.92 14.59
C LEU A 271 4.05 22.93 13.05
N THR A 272 5.23 22.96 12.41
CA THR A 272 5.36 22.77 10.96
C THR A 272 6.03 21.42 10.65
N LEU A 273 5.49 20.71 9.67
CA LEU A 273 6.05 19.48 9.11
C LEU A 273 6.61 19.74 7.71
N VAL A 274 7.85 19.32 7.47
CA VAL A 274 8.54 19.53 6.19
C VAL A 274 9.15 18.22 5.71
N SER A 275 8.91 17.90 4.44
CA SER A 275 9.62 16.83 3.71
C SER A 275 10.85 17.43 3.01
N ASP A 276 12.05 16.90 3.28
CA ASP A 276 13.27 17.27 2.55
C ASP A 276 13.35 16.48 1.24
N TYR A 277 13.83 17.08 0.16
CA TYR A 277 13.85 16.47 -1.18
C TYR A 277 15.09 16.90 -1.98
N ASP A 278 15.39 16.18 -3.06
CA ASP A 278 16.49 16.55 -3.94
C ASP A 278 16.11 17.73 -4.86
N LYS A 279 16.64 18.92 -4.53
CA LYS A 279 16.40 20.17 -5.27
C LYS A 279 16.92 20.16 -6.70
N HIS A 280 17.78 19.20 -7.08
CA HIS A 280 18.15 19.02 -8.48
C HIS A 280 16.96 18.56 -9.34
N TYR A 281 15.96 17.92 -8.73
CA TYR A 281 14.77 17.40 -9.40
C TYR A 281 13.49 18.07 -8.86
N PRO A 282 12.90 19.04 -9.58
CA PRO A 282 11.70 19.76 -9.12
C PRO A 282 10.45 18.89 -8.91
N LYS A 283 10.47 17.67 -9.45
CA LYS A 283 9.43 16.64 -9.30
C LYS A 283 9.97 15.41 -8.57
N ASP A 284 10.89 15.62 -7.63
CA ASP A 284 11.43 14.52 -6.84
C ASP A 284 10.31 13.78 -6.11
N GLU A 285 10.50 12.47 -5.92
CA GLU A 285 9.56 11.60 -5.20
C GLU A 285 10.29 10.62 -4.27
N ASP A 286 11.62 10.69 -4.21
CA ASP A 286 12.45 9.93 -3.28
C ASP A 286 12.59 10.69 -1.95
N HIS A 287 11.43 11.04 -1.37
CA HIS A 287 11.29 11.70 -0.08
C HIS A 287 9.96 11.32 0.58
N CYS A 288 9.62 11.90 1.73
CA CYS A 288 8.41 11.57 2.49
C CYS A 288 7.13 12.08 1.80
N TRP A 289 6.12 11.21 1.65
CA TRP A 289 4.87 11.52 0.95
C TRP A 289 3.74 11.99 1.86
N THR A 290 3.75 11.61 3.14
CA THR A 290 2.63 11.91 4.05
C THR A 290 3.11 12.66 5.29
N GLY A 291 2.42 13.75 5.65
CA GLY A 291 2.68 14.45 6.91
C GLY A 291 2.24 13.61 8.10
N ILE A 292 0.93 13.39 8.24
CA ILE A 292 0.33 12.63 9.35
C ILE A 292 -0.60 11.54 8.81
N SER A 293 -0.39 10.30 9.23
CA SER A 293 -1.33 9.20 9.03
C SER A 293 -2.00 8.79 10.34
N ILE A 294 -3.32 8.60 10.31
CA ILE A 294 -4.13 8.24 11.47
C ILE A 294 -4.83 6.91 11.22
N GLU A 295 -4.46 5.86 11.96
CA GLU A 295 -4.91 4.47 11.76
C GLU A 295 -5.24 3.80 13.11
N ALA A 296 -6.20 2.86 13.10
CA ALA A 296 -6.74 2.21 14.30
C ALA A 296 -6.91 3.17 15.49
N ALA A 297 -7.59 4.30 15.23
CA ALA A 297 -7.70 5.41 16.18
C ALA A 297 -9.12 5.98 16.23
N GLU A 298 -9.51 6.54 17.37
CA GLU A 298 -10.72 7.33 17.50
C GLU A 298 -10.54 8.58 18.37
N ASN A 299 -11.42 9.58 18.24
CA ASN A 299 -11.37 10.78 19.06
C ASN A 299 -9.97 11.45 19.03
N CYS A 300 -9.37 11.56 17.84
CA CYS A 300 -8.04 12.14 17.65
C CYS A 300 -8.12 13.45 16.86
N TRP A 301 -7.06 14.24 16.88
CA TRP A 301 -7.06 15.50 16.16
C TRP A 301 -5.70 15.95 15.61
N VAL A 302 -5.76 16.83 14.62
CA VAL A 302 -4.63 17.62 14.11
C VAL A 302 -5.09 19.07 14.11
N ARG A 303 -4.35 19.97 14.77
CA ARG A 303 -4.78 21.37 14.93
C ARG A 303 -3.63 22.35 14.76
N GLN A 304 -3.81 23.37 13.92
CA GLN A 304 -2.80 24.42 13.71
C GLN A 304 -1.43 23.85 13.27
N VAL A 305 -1.45 22.99 12.25
CA VAL A 305 -0.24 22.38 11.67
C VAL A 305 -0.04 22.87 10.25
N ASN A 306 1.18 23.30 9.94
CA ASN A 306 1.59 23.65 8.59
C ASN A 306 2.35 22.48 7.94
N PHE A 307 2.18 22.27 6.65
CA PHE A 307 2.77 21.18 5.87
C PHE A 307 3.47 21.74 4.64
N ARG A 308 4.70 21.27 4.36
CA ARG A 308 5.46 21.68 3.16
C ARG A 308 6.11 20.49 2.45
N HIS A 309 6.09 20.53 1.12
CA HIS A 309 6.81 19.64 0.20
C HIS A 309 6.36 18.16 0.17
N PHE A 310 5.26 17.77 0.83
CA PHE A 310 4.79 16.39 0.79
C PHE A 310 4.24 16.02 -0.60
N ALA A 311 4.65 14.85 -1.12
CA ALA A 311 4.21 14.37 -2.44
C ALA A 311 2.77 13.79 -2.46
N GLY A 312 2.29 13.32 -1.30
CA GLY A 312 1.00 12.64 -1.12
C GLY A 312 0.00 13.50 -0.37
N SER A 313 -0.03 13.37 0.96
CA SER A 313 -1.07 13.96 1.83
C SER A 313 -0.46 14.78 2.95
N ALA A 314 -1.08 15.91 3.29
CA ALA A 314 -0.83 16.59 4.56
C ALA A 314 -1.34 15.72 5.72
N VAL A 315 -2.61 15.32 5.64
CA VAL A 315 -3.23 14.38 6.59
C VAL A 315 -4.03 13.33 5.85
N ILE A 316 -3.80 12.06 6.20
CA ILE A 316 -4.65 10.94 5.77
C ILE A 316 -5.25 10.21 6.97
N VAL A 317 -6.57 10.10 6.99
CA VAL A 317 -7.30 9.25 7.95
C VAL A 317 -7.56 7.91 7.29
N GLN A 318 -7.01 6.82 7.85
CA GLN A 318 -7.22 5.47 7.32
C GLN A 318 -8.63 4.95 7.64
N ARG A 319 -9.01 3.84 7.00
CA ARG A 319 -10.34 3.21 7.13
C ARG A 319 -10.77 2.90 8.56
N THR A 320 -9.80 2.63 9.42
CA THR A 320 -9.97 2.30 10.84
C THR A 320 -9.98 3.54 11.76
N GLY A 321 -9.90 4.74 11.20
CA GLY A 321 -10.05 6.00 11.92
C GLY A 321 -11.52 6.40 12.04
N SER A 322 -11.94 6.89 13.22
CA SER A 322 -13.24 7.55 13.37
C SER A 322 -13.24 8.72 14.34
N LYS A 323 -14.21 9.64 14.21
CA LYS A 323 -14.36 10.80 15.12
C LYS A 323 -13.07 11.62 15.21
N ILE A 324 -12.53 11.98 14.05
CA ILE A 324 -11.25 12.72 13.92
C ILE A 324 -11.51 14.14 13.44
N THR A 325 -10.89 15.12 14.10
CA THR A 325 -10.90 16.53 13.63
C THR A 325 -9.54 16.93 13.09
N VAL A 326 -9.49 17.46 11.88
CA VAL A 326 -8.33 18.18 11.33
C VAL A 326 -8.76 19.63 11.18
N GLU A 327 -8.14 20.54 11.93
CA GLU A 327 -8.55 21.95 11.91
C GLU A 327 -7.41 22.96 11.82
N ASP A 328 -7.69 24.08 11.16
CA ASP A 328 -6.77 25.23 11.08
C ASP A 328 -5.40 24.84 10.49
N CYS A 329 -5.38 24.02 9.44
CA CYS A 329 -4.17 23.45 8.83
C CYS A 329 -3.88 24.04 7.44
N ILE A 330 -2.60 24.24 7.13
CA ILE A 330 -2.13 24.86 5.88
C ILE A 330 -1.14 23.92 5.18
N SER A 331 -1.38 23.59 3.91
CA SER A 331 -0.46 22.78 3.08
C SER A 331 0.02 23.57 1.86
N LYS A 332 1.33 23.74 1.72
CA LYS A 332 1.97 24.55 0.67
C LYS A 332 3.11 23.83 -0.04
N ASP A 333 3.45 24.33 -1.22
CA ASP A 333 4.65 23.94 -1.99
C ASP A 333 4.83 22.42 -2.19
N PRO A 334 3.80 21.64 -2.62
CA PRO A 334 3.96 20.19 -2.80
C PRO A 334 5.00 19.86 -3.90
N VAL A 335 5.85 18.86 -3.64
CA VAL A 335 6.89 18.37 -4.57
C VAL A 335 6.53 16.96 -4.99
N SER A 336 6.25 16.77 -6.29
CA SER A 336 5.92 15.46 -6.90
C SER A 336 5.74 15.60 -8.42
N GLU A 337 5.60 14.48 -9.12
CA GLU A 337 4.89 14.45 -10.40
C GLU A 337 3.42 14.88 -10.23
N ILE A 338 2.78 15.31 -11.32
CA ILE A 338 1.34 15.63 -11.33
C ILE A 338 0.59 14.45 -11.94
N GLY A 339 0.07 13.55 -11.10
CA GLY A 339 -0.83 12.49 -11.57
C GLY A 339 -1.05 11.32 -10.61
N GLY A 340 -2.18 10.64 -10.77
CA GLY A 340 -2.50 9.39 -10.08
C GLY A 340 -2.98 9.61 -8.65
N MET A 341 -2.24 9.06 -7.67
CA MET A 341 -2.56 9.09 -6.24
C MET A 341 -1.64 10.06 -5.46
N ARG A 342 -1.16 11.11 -6.13
CA ARG A 342 -0.32 12.17 -5.55
C ARG A 342 -1.18 13.36 -5.17
N ARG A 343 -0.68 14.20 -4.26
CA ARG A 343 -1.34 15.46 -3.87
C ARG A 343 -2.83 15.29 -3.53
N CYS A 344 -3.15 14.18 -2.83
CA CYS A 344 -4.42 13.97 -2.16
C CYS A 344 -4.29 14.62 -0.77
N THR A 345 -4.42 15.94 -0.69
CA THR A 345 -3.87 16.74 0.42
C THR A 345 -4.53 16.42 1.76
N PHE A 346 -5.84 16.61 1.89
CA PHE A 346 -6.62 16.28 3.08
C PHE A 346 -7.58 15.13 2.72
N HIS A 347 -7.20 13.92 3.13
CA HIS A 347 -7.80 12.69 2.62
C HIS A 347 -8.37 11.83 3.75
N THR A 348 -9.57 11.30 3.57
CA THR A 348 -10.18 10.35 4.50
C THR A 348 -10.68 9.07 3.82
N LEU A 349 -10.30 7.95 4.41
CA LEU A 349 -10.87 6.62 4.18
C LEU A 349 -11.77 6.19 5.37
N GLY A 350 -11.80 7.00 6.44
CA GLY A 350 -12.47 6.71 7.69
C GLY A 350 -13.94 7.18 7.73
N GLN A 351 -14.45 7.39 8.94
CA GLN A 351 -15.84 7.79 9.17
C GLN A 351 -16.00 8.78 10.33
N GLN A 352 -17.03 9.61 10.32
CA GLN A 352 -17.23 10.69 11.30
C GLN A 352 -16.02 11.64 11.36
N THR A 353 -15.38 11.92 10.23
CA THR A 353 -14.22 12.82 10.17
C THR A 353 -14.66 14.25 9.84
N LEU A 354 -14.07 15.24 10.52
CA LEU A 354 -14.27 16.67 10.27
C LEU A 354 -12.95 17.31 9.86
N PHE A 355 -12.85 17.76 8.62
CA PHE A 355 -11.78 18.65 8.16
C PHE A 355 -12.36 20.06 8.11
N GLN A 356 -11.79 21.00 8.86
CA GLN A 356 -12.35 22.34 8.90
C GLN A 356 -11.29 23.43 8.92
N ARG A 357 -11.53 24.53 8.19
CA ARG A 357 -10.54 25.63 8.09
C ARG A 357 -9.19 25.08 7.64
N CYS A 358 -9.21 24.32 6.56
CA CYS A 358 -8.02 23.77 5.92
C CYS A 358 -7.73 24.52 4.61
N TYR A 359 -6.46 24.80 4.36
CA TYR A 359 -5.98 25.46 3.14
C TYR A 359 -4.96 24.58 2.40
N SER A 360 -5.10 24.47 1.07
CA SER A 360 -4.26 23.63 0.20
C SER A 360 -3.85 24.38 -1.07
N GLU A 361 -2.58 24.30 -1.45
CA GLU A 361 -2.08 24.83 -2.72
C GLU A 361 -1.71 23.70 -3.69
N GLN A 362 -2.09 23.86 -4.97
CA GLN A 362 -1.68 22.98 -6.07
C GLN A 362 -1.94 21.49 -5.81
N GLY A 363 -2.99 21.16 -5.05
CA GLY A 363 -3.48 19.80 -4.86
C GLY A 363 -4.05 19.22 -6.15
N ILE A 364 -3.97 17.90 -6.33
CA ILE A 364 -4.77 17.22 -7.36
C ILE A 364 -6.14 16.92 -6.77
N HIS A 365 -6.18 16.49 -5.52
CA HIS A 365 -7.40 16.31 -4.77
C HIS A 365 -7.22 16.97 -3.40
N ASP A 366 -7.52 18.27 -3.31
CA ASP A 366 -7.29 19.06 -2.09
C ASP A 366 -8.08 18.52 -0.90
N PHE A 367 -9.36 18.19 -1.12
CA PHE A 367 -10.28 17.65 -0.11
C PHE A 367 -10.96 16.40 -0.66
N ALA A 368 -10.59 15.23 -0.12
CA ALA A 368 -10.93 13.96 -0.73
C ALA A 368 -11.46 12.92 0.27
N ALA A 369 -12.47 12.17 -0.15
CA ALA A 369 -12.83 10.88 0.45
C ALA A 369 -12.45 9.74 -0.52
N GLY A 370 -11.97 8.62 0.01
CA GLY A 370 -11.57 7.48 -0.80
C GLY A 370 -12.44 6.23 -0.59
N PHE A 371 -11.93 5.10 -1.07
CA PHE A 371 -12.66 3.84 -1.23
C PHE A 371 -13.50 3.43 -0.01
N CYS A 372 -14.83 3.37 -0.19
CA CYS A 372 -15.80 2.92 0.80
C CYS A 372 -15.67 3.61 2.18
N ALA A 373 -15.33 4.90 2.20
CA ALA A 373 -15.39 5.71 3.41
C ALA A 373 -16.85 5.87 3.85
N ALA A 374 -17.23 5.22 4.95
CA ALA A 374 -18.64 5.00 5.31
C ALA A 374 -19.39 6.27 5.74
N GLY A 375 -18.68 7.26 6.30
CA GLY A 375 -19.27 8.52 6.73
C GLY A 375 -20.24 8.44 7.94
N PRO A 376 -20.96 9.54 8.24
CA PRO A 376 -20.85 10.83 7.55
C PRO A 376 -19.44 11.41 7.69
N ASN A 377 -18.96 12.14 6.69
CA ASN A 377 -17.67 12.85 6.73
C ASN A 377 -17.89 14.29 6.24
N ALA A 378 -17.25 15.27 6.87
CA ALA A 378 -17.48 16.68 6.59
C ALA A 378 -16.18 17.45 6.30
N PHE A 379 -16.21 18.27 5.25
CA PHE A 379 -15.24 19.31 4.94
C PHE A 379 -15.94 20.67 5.12
N VAL A 380 -15.52 21.47 6.09
CA VAL A 380 -16.23 22.69 6.52
C VAL A 380 -15.33 23.91 6.47
N GLN A 381 -15.66 24.88 5.64
CA GLN A 381 -14.87 26.09 5.41
C GLN A 381 -13.43 25.76 5.02
N CYS A 382 -13.24 25.22 3.82
CA CYS A 382 -11.93 24.87 3.30
C CYS A 382 -11.70 25.57 1.96
N ASP A 383 -10.48 26.09 1.73
CA ASP A 383 -10.11 26.81 0.52
C ASP A 383 -8.91 26.11 -0.14
N SER A 384 -8.90 26.10 -1.46
CA SER A 384 -7.73 25.70 -2.26
C SER A 384 -7.26 26.86 -3.14
N TYR A 385 -6.03 26.75 -3.64
CA TYR A 385 -5.44 27.69 -4.59
C TYR A 385 -4.76 26.93 -5.73
N GLN A 386 -5.08 27.29 -6.98
CA GLN A 386 -4.54 26.67 -8.20
C GLN A 386 -4.64 25.13 -8.22
N SER A 387 -5.84 24.60 -7.97
CA SER A 387 -6.09 23.15 -7.94
C SER A 387 -5.82 22.52 -9.31
N LEU A 388 -5.28 21.30 -9.30
CA LEU A 388 -4.88 20.53 -10.49
C LEU A 388 -5.82 19.35 -10.80
N GLY A 389 -6.84 19.16 -9.98
CA GLY A 389 -7.85 18.11 -10.11
C GLY A 389 -9.06 18.41 -9.22
N PHE A 390 -10.07 17.53 -9.27
CA PHE A 390 -11.33 17.78 -8.57
C PHE A 390 -11.25 17.39 -7.08
N SER A 391 -12.05 18.04 -6.24
CA SER A 391 -12.30 17.60 -4.86
C SER A 391 -13.65 16.89 -4.74
N GLY A 392 -13.78 15.95 -3.82
CA GLY A 392 -14.97 15.08 -3.71
C GLY A 392 -14.61 13.66 -3.27
N SER A 393 -15.40 12.68 -3.71
CA SER A 393 -14.98 11.27 -3.59
C SER A 393 -14.13 10.88 -4.80
N ILE A 394 -12.90 10.42 -4.56
CA ILE A 394 -11.90 10.14 -5.61
C ILE A 394 -11.79 8.66 -5.96
N ASP A 395 -12.62 7.82 -5.33
CA ASP A 395 -12.69 6.38 -5.51
C ASP A 395 -14.14 5.89 -5.22
N ALA A 396 -14.37 4.60 -5.26
CA ALA A 396 -15.70 4.02 -5.18
C ALA A 396 -16.39 4.22 -3.81
N TRP A 397 -17.65 4.65 -3.90
CA TRP A 397 -18.73 4.54 -2.91
C TRP A 397 -18.47 5.09 -1.49
N ALA A 398 -17.88 6.27 -1.37
CA ALA A 398 -17.76 7.02 -0.12
C ALA A 398 -19.04 7.84 0.17
N CYS A 399 -20.06 7.24 0.78
CA CYS A 399 -21.37 7.88 0.95
C CYS A 399 -21.48 8.81 2.17
N GLY A 400 -22.36 9.82 2.06
CA GLY A 400 -22.64 10.77 3.13
C GLY A 400 -21.52 11.78 3.36
N LEU A 401 -21.06 12.43 2.29
CA LEU A 401 -20.09 13.50 2.33
C LEU A 401 -20.79 14.85 2.42
N LEU A 402 -20.32 15.71 3.32
CA LEU A 402 -20.67 17.11 3.38
C LEU A 402 -19.47 17.96 2.96
N PHE A 403 -19.69 18.82 1.98
CA PHE A 403 -18.81 19.93 1.67
C PHE A 403 -19.62 21.19 1.99
N ASP A 404 -19.18 21.94 2.99
CA ASP A 404 -19.91 23.06 3.58
C ASP A 404 -19.02 24.30 3.58
N VAL A 405 -19.36 25.33 2.80
CA VAL A 405 -18.52 26.53 2.61
C VAL A 405 -17.14 26.18 2.03
N VAL A 406 -17.07 25.23 1.10
CA VAL A 406 -15.80 24.86 0.44
C VAL A 406 -15.59 25.65 -0.84
N ASN A 407 -14.39 26.21 -1.03
CA ASN A 407 -13.99 26.91 -2.23
C ASN A 407 -12.86 26.17 -2.97
N ILE A 408 -13.14 25.75 -4.21
CA ILE A 408 -12.16 25.13 -5.11
C ILE A 408 -11.71 26.12 -6.18
N ASP A 409 -10.45 26.55 -6.12
CA ASP A 409 -9.88 27.47 -7.10
C ASP A 409 -9.37 26.69 -8.33
N GLY A 410 -9.89 27.05 -9.51
CA GLY A 410 -9.42 26.52 -10.80
C GLY A 410 -9.90 25.12 -11.18
N HIS A 411 -10.70 24.44 -10.36
CA HIS A 411 -11.19 23.08 -10.67
C HIS A 411 -12.57 22.77 -10.04
N ASN A 412 -13.00 21.52 -10.22
CA ASN A 412 -14.36 21.04 -9.93
C ASN A 412 -14.55 20.50 -8.50
N LEU A 413 -15.79 20.56 -8.04
CA LEU A 413 -16.32 19.64 -7.01
C LEU A 413 -17.18 18.57 -7.69
N THR A 414 -16.98 17.29 -7.35
CA THR A 414 -17.54 16.19 -8.15
C THR A 414 -18.17 15.06 -7.33
N PHE A 415 -19.46 14.83 -7.58
CA PHE A 415 -20.23 13.62 -7.26
C PHE A 415 -20.76 12.99 -8.56
N LYS A 416 -20.13 11.92 -9.05
CA LYS A 416 -20.48 11.28 -10.33
C LYS A 416 -20.05 9.81 -10.43
N ASN A 417 -20.43 9.18 -11.54
CA ASN A 417 -19.87 7.90 -11.96
C ASN A 417 -18.52 8.12 -12.69
N LEU A 418 -17.42 7.73 -12.04
CA LEU A 418 -16.05 7.78 -12.58
C LEU A 418 -15.75 6.59 -13.52
N GLY A 419 -16.70 5.67 -13.71
CA GLY A 419 -16.60 4.55 -14.63
C GLY A 419 -15.42 3.65 -14.33
N GLN A 420 -14.58 3.41 -15.34
CA GLN A 420 -13.42 2.52 -15.23
C GLN A 420 -12.21 3.14 -14.51
N ASP A 421 -12.23 4.46 -14.23
CA ASP A 421 -11.11 5.15 -13.59
C ASP A 421 -10.73 4.50 -12.26
N LYS A 422 -9.46 4.61 -11.85
CA LYS A 422 -8.91 4.00 -10.62
C LYS A 422 -9.22 2.50 -10.45
N ASN A 423 -9.19 1.73 -11.54
CA ASN A 423 -9.49 0.29 -11.55
C ASN A 423 -10.97 -0.03 -11.24
N GLY A 424 -11.87 0.75 -11.86
CA GLY A 424 -13.32 0.55 -11.74
C GLY A 424 -13.94 1.25 -10.54
N ALA A 425 -13.68 2.54 -10.38
CA ALA A 425 -14.24 3.37 -9.33
C ALA A 425 -15.77 3.42 -9.39
N GLY A 426 -16.40 3.45 -10.57
CA GLY A 426 -17.85 3.53 -10.71
C GLY A 426 -18.43 4.78 -10.03
N TRP A 427 -19.59 4.66 -9.39
CA TRP A 427 -20.15 5.75 -8.59
C TRP A 427 -19.28 6.08 -7.38
N ASN A 428 -18.86 7.33 -7.27
CA ASN A 428 -17.95 7.76 -6.22
C ASN A 428 -18.65 8.00 -4.87
N THR A 429 -19.91 8.43 -4.86
CA THR A 429 -20.68 8.71 -3.64
C THR A 429 -22.20 8.67 -3.86
N GLY A 430 -22.95 8.68 -2.76
CA GLY A 430 -24.41 8.83 -2.70
C GLY A 430 -24.81 9.49 -1.38
N ASN A 431 -26.01 10.08 -1.33
CA ASN A 431 -26.51 10.82 -0.16
C ASN A 431 -25.60 11.96 0.33
N SER A 432 -24.84 12.57 -0.57
CA SER A 432 -23.88 13.62 -0.27
C SER A 432 -24.43 15.02 -0.59
N LEU A 433 -23.88 16.04 0.07
CA LEU A 433 -24.36 17.42 0.01
C LEU A 433 -23.21 18.42 -0.23
N PHE A 434 -23.37 19.26 -1.25
CA PHE A 434 -22.69 20.54 -1.37
C PHE A 434 -23.56 21.64 -0.77
N TRP A 435 -23.03 22.39 0.20
CA TRP A 435 -23.70 23.51 0.85
C TRP A 435 -22.81 24.75 0.77
N GLN A 436 -23.30 25.81 0.12
CA GLN A 436 -22.59 27.10 0.02
C GLN A 436 -21.17 27.00 -0.58
N CYS A 437 -20.96 26.02 -1.46
CA CYS A 437 -19.67 25.80 -2.11
C CYS A 437 -19.46 26.70 -3.33
N THR A 438 -18.19 26.90 -3.68
CA THR A 438 -17.77 27.59 -4.91
C THR A 438 -16.70 26.75 -5.61
N ALA A 439 -16.81 26.62 -6.93
CA ALA A 439 -15.86 25.88 -7.76
C ALA A 439 -15.95 26.36 -9.23
N ALA A 440 -15.01 25.94 -10.08
CA ALA A 440 -15.11 26.19 -11.52
C ALA A 440 -16.36 25.52 -12.12
N GLU A 441 -16.58 24.25 -11.74
CA GLU A 441 -17.79 23.48 -12.02
C GLU A 441 -18.16 22.62 -10.80
N ILE A 442 -19.45 22.43 -10.56
CA ILE A 442 -19.97 21.46 -9.62
C ILE A 442 -20.73 20.39 -10.42
N GLU A 443 -20.18 19.18 -10.41
CA GLU A 443 -20.81 17.98 -10.97
C GLU A 443 -21.58 17.28 -9.85
N CYS A 444 -22.91 17.30 -9.87
CA CYS A 444 -23.75 16.65 -8.86
C CYS A 444 -24.75 15.71 -9.53
N TYR A 445 -24.41 14.43 -9.62
CA TYR A 445 -25.23 13.38 -10.21
C TYR A 445 -25.79 12.43 -9.16
N THR A 446 -26.98 11.89 -9.39
CA THR A 446 -27.64 10.95 -8.47
C THR A 446 -27.47 9.50 -8.94
N PRO A 447 -26.90 8.60 -8.11
CA PRO A 447 -26.75 7.19 -8.47
C PRO A 447 -28.08 6.41 -8.48
N ALA A 448 -28.96 6.67 -7.52
CA ALA A 448 -30.23 6.00 -7.34
C ALA A 448 -31.21 6.85 -6.50
N LYS A 449 -32.50 6.49 -6.52
CA LYS A 449 -33.55 7.23 -5.80
C LYS A 449 -33.33 7.30 -4.29
N ASP A 450 -32.76 6.26 -3.68
CA ASP A 450 -32.43 6.15 -2.25
C ASP A 450 -31.01 6.63 -1.91
N ALA A 451 -30.30 7.20 -2.89
CA ALA A 451 -28.92 7.61 -2.78
C ALA A 451 -28.67 9.01 -3.40
N GLN A 452 -29.66 9.91 -3.33
CA GLN A 452 -29.65 11.23 -3.97
C GLN A 452 -28.50 12.12 -3.48
N ASN A 453 -27.71 12.64 -4.43
CA ASN A 453 -26.74 13.70 -4.17
C ASN A 453 -27.38 15.07 -4.37
N ARG A 454 -26.92 16.07 -3.63
CA ARG A 454 -27.58 17.38 -3.51
C ARG A 454 -26.60 18.54 -3.52
N ALA A 455 -27.05 19.68 -4.01
CA ALA A 455 -26.34 20.95 -3.97
C ALA A 455 -27.27 22.11 -3.61
N TYR A 456 -26.86 22.96 -2.66
CA TYR A 456 -27.66 24.05 -2.13
C TYR A 456 -26.84 25.32 -1.90
N GLY A 457 -27.25 26.45 -2.49
CA GLY A 457 -26.56 27.74 -2.29
C GLY A 457 -25.18 27.84 -2.97
N CYS A 458 -24.95 27.08 -4.04
CA CYS A 458 -23.63 26.93 -4.65
C CYS A 458 -23.38 27.88 -5.82
N TRP A 459 -22.12 28.20 -6.09
CA TRP A 459 -21.66 29.08 -7.18
C TRP A 459 -20.65 28.36 -8.09
N ALA A 460 -21.04 28.05 -9.33
CA ALA A 460 -20.20 27.36 -10.31
C ALA A 460 -20.86 27.32 -11.71
N GLN A 461 -20.21 26.70 -12.69
CA GLN A 461 -20.95 25.96 -13.72
C GLN A 461 -21.60 24.72 -13.10
N PHE A 462 -22.79 24.34 -13.55
CA PHE A 462 -23.56 23.25 -12.93
C PHE A 462 -23.82 22.12 -13.93
N SER A 463 -23.59 20.89 -13.50
CA SER A 463 -23.88 19.68 -14.29
C SER A 463 -24.36 18.53 -13.40
N GLY A 464 -25.25 17.71 -13.96
CA GLY A 464 -25.79 16.52 -13.29
C GLY A 464 -27.25 16.62 -12.84
N ASP A 465 -27.80 15.45 -12.52
CA ASP A 465 -29.21 15.20 -12.20
C ASP A 465 -29.47 15.03 -10.68
N GLY A 466 -28.56 15.55 -9.85
CA GLY A 466 -28.77 15.74 -8.42
C GLY A 466 -29.92 16.68 -8.09
N GLU A 467 -30.24 16.81 -6.81
CA GLU A 467 -31.19 17.83 -6.36
C GLU A 467 -30.47 19.17 -6.20
N TRP A 468 -31.04 20.22 -6.81
CA TRP A 468 -30.46 21.56 -6.81
C TRP A 468 -31.45 22.57 -6.23
N ALA A 469 -30.96 23.49 -5.40
CA ALA A 469 -31.71 24.69 -5.03
C ALA A 469 -30.76 25.85 -4.69
N GLN A 470 -31.25 27.08 -4.87
CA GLN A 470 -30.49 28.30 -4.55
C GLN A 470 -29.15 28.40 -5.31
N SER A 471 -29.07 27.86 -6.52
CA SER A 471 -27.88 28.00 -7.38
C SER A 471 -27.60 29.48 -7.68
N ASN A 472 -26.33 29.88 -7.60
CA ASN A 472 -25.85 31.27 -7.69
C ASN A 472 -26.53 32.22 -6.68
N ASN A 473 -26.85 31.71 -5.50
CA ASN A 473 -27.36 32.52 -4.39
C ASN A 473 -26.58 32.23 -3.11
N HIS A 474 -26.57 33.18 -2.19
CA HIS A 474 -26.10 32.96 -0.83
C HIS A 474 -27.29 32.71 0.09
N VAL A 475 -27.18 31.68 0.93
CA VAL A 475 -28.25 31.27 1.85
C VAL A 475 -27.82 31.44 3.30
N GLN A 476 -28.79 31.47 4.21
CA GLN A 476 -28.58 31.30 5.64
C GLN A 476 -29.19 29.98 6.11
N PRO A 477 -28.70 29.33 7.18
CA PRO A 477 -27.44 29.65 7.86
C PRO A 477 -26.23 29.44 6.94
N ARG A 478 -25.13 30.17 7.19
CA ARG A 478 -23.93 30.09 6.34
C ARG A 478 -23.37 28.67 6.25
N SER A 479 -23.36 27.94 7.36
CA SER A 479 -22.93 26.54 7.45
C SER A 479 -24.06 25.65 7.95
N ILE A 480 -24.39 24.60 7.19
CA ILE A 480 -25.37 23.60 7.60
C ILE A 480 -24.82 22.67 8.69
N PHE A 481 -23.53 22.36 8.69
CA PHE A 481 -22.90 21.55 9.73
C PHE A 481 -23.13 22.17 11.10
N TYR A 482 -22.85 23.47 11.25
CA TYR A 482 -23.01 24.17 12.52
C TYR A 482 -24.48 24.42 12.88
N ALA A 483 -25.37 24.57 11.91
CA ALA A 483 -26.81 24.62 12.17
C ALA A 483 -27.32 23.30 12.76
N GLN A 484 -26.93 22.16 12.16
CA GLN A 484 -27.25 20.82 12.67
C GLN A 484 -26.61 20.58 14.04
N LEU A 485 -25.39 21.06 14.26
CA LEU A 485 -24.70 20.92 15.55
C LEU A 485 -25.42 21.69 16.66
N THR A 486 -25.82 22.93 16.40
CA THR A 486 -26.60 23.76 17.32
C THR A 486 -27.95 23.10 17.64
N GLU A 487 -28.65 22.56 16.63
CA GLU A 487 -29.91 21.84 16.82
C GLU A 487 -29.72 20.59 17.70
N ARG A 488 -28.72 19.76 17.38
CA ARG A 488 -28.45 18.50 18.08
C ARG A 488 -28.03 18.73 19.53
N LEU A 489 -27.14 19.70 19.77
CA LEU A 489 -26.60 19.97 21.10
C LEU A 489 -27.46 20.94 21.92
N GLN A 490 -28.46 21.58 21.30
CA GLN A 490 -29.33 22.58 21.91
C GLN A 490 -28.53 23.72 22.59
N LYS A 491 -27.40 24.11 21.98
CA LYS A 491 -26.51 25.17 22.46
C LYS A 491 -25.90 25.96 21.30
N GLU A 492 -25.62 27.24 21.54
CA GLU A 492 -24.92 28.10 20.57
C GLU A 492 -23.52 27.57 20.26
N CYS A 493 -23.22 27.43 18.96
CA CYS A 493 -21.93 26.90 18.48
C CYS A 493 -21.12 27.92 17.66
N ALA A 494 -21.54 29.20 17.60
CA ALA A 494 -20.96 30.21 16.71
C ALA A 494 -19.46 30.49 16.96
N GLU A 495 -19.03 30.57 18.23
CA GLU A 495 -17.62 30.80 18.57
C GLU A 495 -16.73 29.62 18.13
N ARG A 496 -17.21 28.39 18.32
CA ARG A 496 -16.54 27.17 17.85
C ARG A 496 -16.49 27.11 16.33
N ALA A 497 -17.55 27.58 15.68
CA ALA A 497 -17.67 27.56 14.23
C ALA A 497 -16.58 28.37 13.54
N ARG A 498 -16.31 29.56 14.09
CA ARG A 498 -15.29 30.48 13.58
C ARG A 498 -15.36 30.63 12.05
N ILE A 499 -16.60 30.78 11.55
CA ILE A 499 -16.86 30.96 10.13
C ILE A 499 -16.31 32.32 9.70
N LEU A 500 -15.49 32.33 8.65
CA LEU A 500 -14.89 33.48 8.03
C LEU A 500 -16.00 34.50 7.71
N PRO A 501 -15.97 35.70 8.31
CA PRO A 501 -16.98 36.70 8.05
C PRO A 501 -16.98 37.08 6.56
N ARG A 502 -18.13 36.94 5.91
CA ARG A 502 -18.36 37.34 4.51
C ARG A 502 -19.61 38.21 4.46
N ASN A 503 -19.48 39.39 3.86
CA ASN A 503 -20.66 40.18 3.50
C ASN A 503 -21.32 39.51 2.27
N THR A 504 -22.40 38.79 2.51
CA THR A 504 -23.19 38.11 1.46
C THR A 504 -24.44 38.89 1.05
N SER A 505 -24.70 40.06 1.68
CA SER A 505 -25.83 40.93 1.40
C SER A 505 -25.40 42.06 0.46
N ALA A 506 -25.39 41.79 -0.84
CA ALA A 506 -25.16 42.79 -1.87
C ALA A 506 -26.42 42.96 -2.73
N THR A 507 -26.86 44.21 -2.93
CA THR A 507 -27.95 44.53 -3.86
C THR A 507 -27.43 44.52 -5.29
N SER A 508 -28.19 43.91 -6.22
CA SER A 508 -27.93 44.00 -7.65
C SER A 508 -28.23 45.39 -8.23
N SER A 509 -28.89 46.25 -7.44
CA SER A 509 -29.29 47.61 -7.83
C SER A 509 -28.97 48.60 -6.69
N PRO A 510 -27.68 48.88 -6.42
CA PRO A 510 -27.29 49.83 -5.38
C PRO A 510 -27.67 51.26 -5.79
N THR A 511 -27.94 52.12 -4.80
CA THR A 511 -27.95 53.57 -5.06
C THR A 511 -26.52 54.05 -5.38
N VAL A 512 -26.38 55.24 -5.94
CA VAL A 512 -25.05 55.81 -6.27
C VAL A 512 -24.18 55.89 -5.01
N GLU A 513 -24.74 56.29 -3.87
CA GLU A 513 -24.04 56.39 -2.59
C GLU A 513 -23.56 55.02 -2.10
N VAL A 514 -24.41 53.98 -2.19
CA VAL A 514 -24.05 52.61 -1.82
C VAL A 514 -22.97 52.09 -2.76
N ALA A 515 -23.07 52.33 -4.07
CA ALA A 515 -22.06 51.93 -5.04
C ALA A 515 -20.71 52.61 -4.79
N MET A 516 -20.70 53.92 -4.46
CA MET A 516 -19.48 54.64 -4.09
C MET A 516 -18.85 54.11 -2.79
N ALA A 517 -19.68 53.76 -1.80
CA ALA A 517 -19.20 53.15 -0.57
C ALA A 517 -18.56 51.77 -0.82
N LEU A 518 -19.23 50.91 -1.60
CA LEU A 518 -18.70 49.60 -2.01
C LEU A 518 -17.42 49.73 -2.85
N ALA A 519 -17.34 50.72 -3.74
CA ALA A 519 -16.13 50.99 -4.51
C ALA A 519 -14.95 51.41 -3.62
N LYS A 520 -15.22 52.19 -2.56
CA LYS A 520 -14.20 52.53 -1.56
C LYS A 520 -13.78 51.30 -0.75
N GLU A 521 -14.73 50.45 -0.37
CA GLU A 521 -14.45 49.18 0.34
C GLU A 521 -13.56 48.25 -0.50
N ALA A 522 -13.73 48.22 -1.82
CA ALA A 522 -12.97 47.37 -2.74
C ALA A 522 -11.45 47.66 -2.78
N TYR A 523 -10.98 48.81 -2.28
CA TYR A 523 -9.54 49.08 -2.11
C TYR A 523 -8.91 48.29 -0.96
N ASN A 524 -9.71 47.75 -0.04
CA ASN A 524 -9.22 46.90 1.03
C ASN A 524 -9.18 45.44 0.53
N PRO A 525 -8.01 44.78 0.54
CA PRO A 525 -7.93 43.36 0.24
C PRO A 525 -8.87 42.56 1.14
N ARG A 526 -9.54 41.56 0.56
CA ARG A 526 -10.43 40.68 1.33
C ARG A 526 -9.60 39.76 2.23
N LEU A 527 -10.08 39.53 3.44
CA LEU A 527 -9.56 38.50 4.33
C LEU A 527 -9.68 37.12 3.65
N THR A 528 -8.57 36.40 3.56
CA THR A 528 -8.50 35.04 3.00
C THR A 528 -8.62 34.00 4.12
N LEU A 529 -9.00 32.77 3.78
CA LEU A 529 -9.04 31.70 4.78
C LEU A 529 -7.65 31.41 5.35
N GLU A 530 -6.61 31.46 4.52
CA GLU A 530 -5.21 31.34 4.93
C GLU A 530 -4.86 32.34 6.04
N HIS A 531 -5.07 33.63 5.81
CA HIS A 531 -4.81 34.67 6.83
C HIS A 531 -5.71 34.47 8.06
N TRP A 532 -6.97 34.05 7.86
CA TRP A 532 -7.87 33.72 8.97
C TRP A 532 -7.33 32.56 9.82
N ILE A 533 -6.72 31.53 9.23
CA ILE A 533 -6.07 30.45 9.97
C ILE A 533 -4.81 30.96 10.70
N GLU A 534 -4.03 31.83 10.06
CA GLU A 534 -2.81 32.41 10.62
C GLU A 534 -3.06 33.30 11.84
N GLU A 535 -4.13 34.10 11.82
CA GLU A 535 -4.54 34.96 12.95
C GLU A 535 -5.15 34.19 14.13
N ASN A 536 -5.37 32.88 14.00
CA ASN A 536 -5.96 32.07 15.07
C ASN A 536 -5.02 32.01 16.29
N LYS A 537 -5.56 32.25 17.48
CA LYS A 537 -4.79 32.13 18.73
C LYS A 537 -4.71 30.68 19.15
N PHE A 538 -3.49 30.18 19.39
CA PHE A 538 -3.31 28.87 20.00
C PHE A 538 -3.69 28.92 21.49
N ILE A 539 -4.72 28.17 21.87
CA ILE A 539 -5.30 28.20 23.22
C ILE A 539 -4.45 27.45 24.26
N PRO A 540 -3.92 26.23 23.98
CA PRO A 540 -3.15 25.48 24.97
C PRO A 540 -1.85 26.18 25.40
N SER A 541 -1.43 25.93 26.65
CA SER A 541 -0.18 26.46 27.17
C SER A 541 1.04 25.89 26.43
N VAL A 542 1.95 26.78 26.03
CA VAL A 542 3.27 26.47 25.44
C VAL A 542 4.41 26.85 26.39
N VAL A 543 4.11 27.14 27.67
CA VAL A 543 5.12 27.52 28.66
C VAL A 543 5.90 26.27 29.10
N PRO A 544 7.24 26.23 28.93
CA PRO A 544 8.05 25.09 29.33
C PRO A 544 8.41 25.10 30.82
N THR A 545 8.26 26.23 31.51
CA THR A 545 8.61 26.39 32.93
C THR A 545 7.86 25.39 33.81
N GLY A 546 8.59 24.61 34.60
CA GLY A 546 8.04 23.57 35.47
C GLY A 546 7.72 22.24 34.76
N VAL A 547 7.89 22.17 33.44
CA VAL A 547 7.80 20.92 32.67
C VAL A 547 9.16 20.21 32.73
N LYS A 548 9.15 18.90 32.95
CA LYS A 548 10.37 18.09 33.04
C LYS A 548 11.08 18.02 31.69
N SER A 549 12.39 18.26 31.62
CA SER A 549 13.16 18.04 30.39
C SER A 549 13.35 16.54 30.12
N ILE A 550 13.32 16.14 28.84
CA ILE A 550 13.66 14.77 28.42
C ILE A 550 15.10 14.39 28.80
N ASP A 551 16.00 15.38 28.91
CA ASP A 551 17.39 15.17 29.34
C ASP A 551 17.49 14.76 30.82
N ASP A 552 16.51 15.14 31.65
CA ASP A 552 16.49 14.83 33.09
C ASP A 552 15.79 13.50 33.40
N ILE A 553 15.11 12.91 32.42
CA ILE A 553 14.44 11.61 32.57
C ILE A 553 15.48 10.52 32.38
N LYS A 554 15.74 9.68 33.38
CA LYS A 554 16.70 8.56 33.21
C LYS A 554 16.22 7.62 32.12
N GLU A 555 17.10 7.33 31.18
CA GLU A 555 16.86 6.31 30.15
C GLU A 555 16.76 4.95 30.85
N LYS A 556 15.62 4.25 30.69
CA LYS A 556 15.63 2.80 30.90
C LYS A 556 16.59 2.27 29.85
N LYS A 557 17.78 1.82 30.28
CA LYS A 557 18.69 1.07 29.42
C LYS A 557 17.94 -0.16 28.94
N THR A 558 17.26 -0.06 27.80
CA THR A 558 16.93 -1.22 27.01
C THR A 558 18.28 -1.85 26.73
N ILE A 559 18.50 -3.05 27.26
CA ILE A 559 19.73 -3.80 27.03
C ILE A 559 19.81 -3.94 25.51
N SER A 560 20.58 -3.07 24.85
CA SER A 560 20.95 -3.29 23.47
C SER A 560 21.67 -4.62 23.52
N ASN A 561 21.05 -5.63 22.91
CA ASN A 561 21.69 -6.92 22.75
C ASN A 561 23.08 -6.62 22.21
N LYS A 562 24.11 -7.00 22.98
CA LYS A 562 25.53 -6.93 22.60
C LYS A 562 25.62 -7.19 21.10
N GLN A 563 26.41 -6.37 20.38
CA GLN A 563 26.85 -6.62 19.00
C GLN A 563 27.13 -8.12 18.85
N ARG A 564 26.12 -8.86 18.42
CA ARG A 564 26.27 -10.23 17.97
C ARG A 564 26.89 -10.01 16.62
N THR A 565 28.06 -10.60 16.39
CA THR A 565 28.63 -10.71 15.04
C THR A 565 27.49 -11.09 14.11
N GLN A 566 27.25 -10.29 13.06
CA GLN A 566 26.15 -10.58 12.15
C GLN A 566 26.31 -12.01 11.64
N PRO A 567 25.24 -12.82 11.61
CA PRO A 567 25.32 -14.18 11.10
C PRO A 567 25.92 -14.19 9.71
N GLU A 568 26.94 -15.01 9.48
CA GLU A 568 27.64 -15.01 8.20
C GLU A 568 26.95 -16.02 7.26
N ILE A 569 26.33 -15.51 6.19
CA ILE A 569 25.85 -16.35 5.10
C ILE A 569 26.98 -16.56 4.10
N SER A 570 27.40 -17.82 3.96
CA SER A 570 28.55 -18.22 3.15
C SER A 570 28.23 -19.48 2.34
N ILE A 571 29.07 -19.73 1.34
CA ILE A 571 29.05 -20.98 0.57
C ILE A 571 30.26 -21.79 1.03
N VAL A 572 30.00 -22.86 1.77
CA VAL A 572 31.02 -23.77 2.29
C VAL A 572 30.72 -25.17 1.80
N ASN A 573 31.73 -25.87 1.29
CA ASN A 573 31.59 -27.18 0.64
C ASN A 573 30.48 -27.19 -0.42
N GLY A 574 30.39 -26.09 -1.19
CA GLY A 574 29.36 -25.88 -2.21
C GLY A 574 27.93 -25.98 -1.67
N ARG A 575 27.69 -25.55 -0.43
CA ARG A 575 26.36 -25.42 0.17
C ARG A 575 26.18 -24.05 0.80
N ILE A 576 25.01 -23.46 0.62
CA ILE A 576 24.63 -22.18 1.23
C ILE A 576 24.28 -22.44 2.70
N GLN A 577 25.01 -21.80 3.61
CA GLN A 577 24.92 -22.03 5.04
C GLN A 577 24.90 -20.71 5.81
N MET A 578 24.34 -20.74 7.01
CA MET A 578 24.46 -19.68 8.01
C MET A 578 25.09 -20.28 9.26
N ASP A 579 26.25 -19.77 9.67
CA ASP A 579 27.01 -20.26 10.83
C ASP A 579 27.22 -21.79 10.84
N GLY A 580 27.48 -22.38 9.66
CA GLY A 580 27.69 -23.82 9.47
C GLY A 580 26.40 -24.67 9.44
N VAL A 581 25.22 -24.06 9.47
CA VAL A 581 23.93 -24.74 9.35
C VAL A 581 23.39 -24.56 7.93
N LEU A 582 22.99 -25.67 7.28
CA LEU A 582 22.38 -25.63 5.95
C LEU A 582 21.10 -24.79 5.96
N LEU A 583 21.00 -23.83 5.04
CA LEU A 583 19.77 -23.06 4.85
C LEU A 583 18.76 -23.87 4.04
N VAL A 584 17.53 -23.99 4.57
CA VAL A 584 16.42 -24.77 3.99
C VAL A 584 15.12 -23.97 4.06
N GLY A 585 14.26 -24.11 3.05
CA GLY A 585 12.98 -23.41 2.99
C GLY A 585 12.54 -23.11 1.56
N GLY A 586 11.28 -22.69 1.41
CA GLY A 586 10.68 -22.37 0.12
C GLY A 586 11.21 -21.06 -0.48
N SER A 587 10.59 -20.65 -1.60
CA SER A 587 10.84 -19.37 -2.25
C SER A 587 9.53 -18.65 -2.46
N HIS A 588 9.61 -17.32 -2.48
CA HIS A 588 8.51 -16.43 -2.77
C HIS A 588 8.92 -15.48 -3.88
N THR A 589 8.19 -15.51 -5.00
CA THR A 589 8.44 -14.62 -6.12
C THR A 589 7.60 -13.35 -5.95
N THR A 590 8.21 -12.21 -6.20
CA THR A 590 7.52 -10.93 -6.19
C THR A 590 6.37 -10.91 -7.21
N PRO A 591 5.17 -10.41 -6.85
CA PRO A 591 4.09 -10.19 -7.80
C PRO A 591 4.50 -9.21 -8.90
N TRP A 592 4.26 -9.57 -10.16
CA TRP A 592 4.68 -8.75 -11.30
C TRP A 592 3.85 -7.49 -11.49
N TRP A 593 2.54 -7.60 -11.27
CA TRP A 593 1.59 -6.51 -11.50
C TRP A 593 0.23 -6.66 -10.81
N ASN A 594 -0.17 -7.79 -10.20
CA ASN A 594 -1.59 -8.19 -10.00
C ASN A 594 -2.33 -7.76 -8.71
N GLY A 595 -1.71 -7.01 -7.79
CA GLY A 595 -2.33 -6.57 -6.52
C GLY A 595 -3.47 -5.54 -6.64
N LYS A 596 -4.57 -5.65 -5.89
CA LYS A 596 -5.70 -4.70 -5.95
C LYS A 596 -5.86 -3.93 -4.62
N LEU A 597 -6.36 -2.70 -4.68
CA LEU A 597 -6.54 -1.84 -3.50
C LEU A 597 -7.88 -2.00 -2.76
N LYS A 598 -8.81 -2.76 -3.37
CA LYS A 598 -10.10 -3.14 -2.76
C LYS A 598 -9.86 -3.97 -1.50
N THR A 599 -10.58 -3.66 -0.42
CA THR A 599 -10.36 -4.22 0.92
C THR A 599 -10.55 -5.74 0.98
N ASN A 600 -11.52 -6.28 0.24
CA ASN A 600 -11.78 -7.71 0.15
C ASN A 600 -10.61 -8.50 -0.48
N PHE A 601 -9.84 -7.89 -1.39
CA PHE A 601 -8.69 -8.51 -2.04
C PHE A 601 -7.48 -8.60 -1.10
N LEU A 602 -7.29 -7.63 -0.21
CA LEU A 602 -6.11 -7.56 0.67
C LEU A 602 -5.92 -8.83 1.53
N LYS A 603 -7.01 -9.51 1.89
CA LYS A 603 -6.99 -10.80 2.62
C LYS A 603 -6.24 -11.92 1.89
N LYS A 604 -6.12 -11.82 0.56
CA LYS A 604 -5.46 -12.81 -0.32
C LYS A 604 -4.14 -12.29 -0.89
N ALA A 605 -3.72 -11.10 -0.49
CA ALA A 605 -2.52 -10.50 -1.01
C ALA A 605 -1.26 -11.24 -0.53
N SER A 606 -0.23 -11.21 -1.36
CA SER A 606 1.12 -11.66 -1.02
C SER A 606 2.05 -10.45 -0.88
N PRO A 607 3.16 -10.56 -0.13
CA PRO A 607 4.07 -9.44 0.05
C PRO A 607 4.87 -9.11 -1.21
N ALA A 608 5.19 -7.83 -1.41
CA ALA A 608 6.15 -7.33 -2.39
C ALA A 608 7.06 -6.27 -1.76
N ILE A 609 8.38 -6.40 -1.94
CA ILE A 609 9.32 -5.43 -1.35
C ILE A 609 9.21 -4.05 -2.01
N THR A 610 8.95 -3.97 -3.31
CA THR A 610 8.99 -2.72 -4.08
C THR A 610 7.63 -2.29 -4.62
N ARG A 611 6.54 -2.81 -4.05
CA ARG A 611 5.19 -2.29 -4.31
C ARG A 611 4.93 -1.09 -3.43
N PHE A 612 4.35 -0.05 -4.02
CA PHE A 612 4.03 1.18 -3.33
C PHE A 612 2.56 1.55 -3.52
N VAL A 613 1.91 1.88 -2.41
CA VAL A 613 0.56 2.46 -2.36
C VAL A 613 0.67 3.75 -1.57
N PRO A 614 0.54 4.92 -2.23
CA PRO A 614 0.63 6.22 -1.57
C PRO A 614 -0.25 6.31 -0.33
N GLY A 615 0.38 6.67 0.80
CA GLY A 615 -0.28 6.86 2.09
C GLY A 615 -0.88 5.60 2.73
N ARG A 616 -0.64 4.39 2.20
CA ARG A 616 -1.22 3.15 2.76
C ARG A 616 -0.18 2.04 2.91
N GLU A 617 -0.13 1.44 4.10
CA GLU A 617 0.83 0.40 4.46
C GLU A 617 0.15 -0.89 4.93
N GLY A 618 0.89 -1.99 4.87
CA GLY A 618 0.43 -3.30 5.29
C GLY A 618 0.45 -4.34 4.18
N LEU A 619 0.04 -5.57 4.50
CA LEU A 619 0.09 -6.69 3.57
C LEU A 619 -0.74 -6.39 2.31
N GLY A 620 -0.07 -6.43 1.16
CA GLY A 620 -0.72 -6.18 -0.12
C GLY A 620 -0.79 -4.73 -0.57
N LEU A 621 -0.43 -3.79 0.32
CA LEU A 621 -0.31 -2.36 0.08
C LEU A 621 1.17 -2.01 -0.05
N THR A 622 1.66 -0.97 0.64
CA THR A 622 3.09 -0.82 0.89
C THR A 622 3.49 -1.73 2.04
N ASP A 623 4.07 -2.89 1.73
CA ASP A 623 4.44 -3.89 2.76
C ASP A 623 5.54 -3.35 3.70
N ARG A 624 5.36 -3.44 5.02
CA ARG A 624 6.45 -3.15 5.98
C ARG A 624 7.48 -4.29 5.97
N ILE A 625 8.77 -3.97 5.85
CA ILE A 625 9.82 -5.01 5.71
C ILE A 625 9.86 -5.99 6.89
N ASP A 626 9.67 -5.50 8.12
CA ASP A 626 9.61 -6.38 9.31
C ASP A 626 8.46 -7.39 9.22
N SER A 627 7.33 -6.99 8.65
CA SER A 627 6.19 -7.87 8.38
C SER A 627 6.48 -8.88 7.26
N VAL A 628 7.22 -8.48 6.22
CA VAL A 628 7.66 -9.40 5.15
C VAL A 628 8.59 -10.49 5.72
N VAL A 629 9.60 -10.11 6.50
CA VAL A 629 10.51 -11.05 7.17
C VAL A 629 9.73 -12.01 8.08
N SER A 630 8.79 -11.47 8.87
CA SER A 630 7.94 -12.28 9.75
C SER A 630 7.05 -13.25 8.97
N PHE A 631 6.43 -12.80 7.87
CA PHE A 631 5.62 -13.62 6.98
C PHE A 631 6.44 -14.79 6.40
N MET A 632 7.64 -14.51 5.89
CA MET A 632 8.51 -15.54 5.32
C MET A 632 8.87 -16.61 6.35
N LYS A 633 9.23 -16.22 7.57
CA LYS A 633 9.53 -17.16 8.67
C LYS A 633 8.34 -18.04 9.02
N GLN A 634 7.15 -17.44 9.15
CA GLN A 634 5.92 -18.18 9.45
C GLN A 634 5.55 -19.18 8.35
N LYS A 635 5.80 -18.82 7.08
CA LYS A 635 5.49 -19.65 5.91
C LYS A 635 6.64 -20.59 5.50
N ASN A 636 7.72 -20.66 6.27
CA ASN A 636 8.92 -21.44 5.96
C ASN A 636 9.52 -21.10 4.58
N ILE A 637 9.51 -19.82 4.22
CA ILE A 637 10.12 -19.27 3.00
C ILE A 637 11.54 -18.80 3.36
N LEU A 638 12.52 -19.24 2.59
CA LEU A 638 13.93 -18.88 2.73
C LEU A 638 14.32 -17.77 1.74
N VAL A 639 13.88 -17.89 0.49
CA VAL A 639 14.29 -17.02 -0.62
C VAL A 639 13.16 -16.06 -0.99
N PHE A 640 13.46 -14.77 -1.06
CA PHE A 640 12.64 -13.79 -1.77
C PHE A 640 13.25 -13.58 -3.15
N ASP A 641 12.54 -14.02 -4.20
CA ASP A 641 12.95 -13.90 -5.60
C ASP A 641 12.35 -12.62 -6.21
N GLN A 642 13.21 -11.65 -6.47
CA GLN A 642 12.85 -10.27 -6.74
C GLN A 642 13.32 -9.82 -8.13
N ASN A 643 12.37 -9.38 -8.95
CA ASN A 643 12.56 -8.58 -10.15
C ASN A 643 11.77 -7.25 -10.04
N TYR A 644 12.06 -6.25 -10.88
CA TYR A 644 11.24 -5.03 -10.93
C TYR A 644 9.90 -5.25 -11.64
N GLY A 645 8.94 -4.34 -11.42
CA GLY A 645 7.56 -4.46 -11.89
C GLY A 645 7.42 -4.59 -13.41
N LEU A 646 6.44 -5.39 -13.86
CA LEU A 646 6.10 -5.48 -15.28
C LEU A 646 5.61 -4.12 -15.81
N TRP A 647 4.73 -3.49 -15.04
CA TRP A 647 4.20 -2.16 -15.29
C TRP A 647 4.20 -1.34 -14.03
N TYR A 648 4.50 -0.05 -14.17
CA TYR A 648 4.34 0.91 -13.09
C TYR A 648 2.85 1.23 -12.84
N ASP A 649 2.05 1.32 -13.92
CA ASP A 649 0.65 1.78 -13.93
C ASP A 649 -0.33 0.63 -14.17
N ARG A 650 -1.33 0.49 -13.29
CA ARG A 650 -2.39 -0.54 -13.40
C ARG A 650 -3.38 -0.34 -14.54
N ARG A 651 -3.40 0.81 -15.22
CA ARG A 651 -4.16 0.95 -16.47
C ARG A 651 -3.72 -0.09 -17.51
N ARG A 652 -2.45 -0.54 -17.47
CA ARG A 652 -1.88 -1.52 -18.39
C ARG A 652 -2.33 -2.97 -18.17
N ASP A 653 -3.17 -3.23 -17.17
CA ASP A 653 -3.85 -4.51 -16.99
C ASP A 653 -4.67 -4.92 -18.23
N ASP A 654 -5.13 -3.95 -19.03
CA ASP A 654 -5.81 -4.16 -20.30
C ASP A 654 -4.92 -4.84 -21.37
N HIS A 655 -3.61 -4.92 -21.14
CA HIS A 655 -2.61 -5.42 -22.08
C HIS A 655 -2.62 -4.69 -23.42
N GLU A 656 -2.92 -3.39 -23.40
CA GLU A 656 -2.91 -2.56 -24.60
C GLU A 656 -1.56 -1.89 -24.87
N ARG A 657 -1.33 -1.56 -26.14
CA ARG A 657 -0.06 -0.97 -26.63
C ARG A 657 -0.11 0.56 -26.77
N ILE A 658 -1.28 1.14 -26.59
CA ILE A 658 -1.55 2.55 -26.86
C ILE A 658 -0.99 3.47 -25.77
N ARG A 659 -0.71 4.72 -26.14
CA ARG A 659 -0.29 5.77 -25.21
C ARG A 659 -1.45 6.10 -24.27
N ARG A 660 -1.16 6.36 -22.99
CA ARG A 660 -2.16 6.86 -22.04
C ARG A 660 -2.40 8.35 -22.29
N ARG A 661 -3.64 8.80 -22.07
CA ARG A 661 -4.07 10.18 -22.33
C ARG A 661 -3.34 11.19 -21.44
N ASP A 662 -3.08 10.81 -20.20
CA ASP A 662 -2.61 11.68 -19.12
C ASP A 662 -1.82 10.85 -18.09
N GLY A 663 -1.19 11.56 -17.14
CA GLY A 663 -0.43 10.98 -16.03
C GLY A 663 -1.28 10.39 -14.91
N ASP A 664 -2.59 10.19 -15.08
CA ASP A 664 -3.46 9.63 -14.03
C ASP A 664 -3.27 8.12 -13.84
N VAL A 665 -2.08 7.73 -13.39
CA VAL A 665 -1.65 6.35 -13.14
C VAL A 665 -2.43 5.71 -11.98
N TRP A 666 -2.69 4.42 -12.08
CA TRP A 666 -3.47 3.68 -11.07
C TRP A 666 -2.58 2.78 -10.21
N GLY A 667 -2.81 2.83 -8.89
CA GLY A 667 -2.10 1.99 -7.91
C GLY A 667 -2.68 0.58 -7.78
N PRO A 668 -1.97 -0.35 -7.12
CA PRO A 668 -0.64 -0.18 -6.53
C PRO A 668 0.44 0.01 -7.60
N PHE A 669 1.43 0.85 -7.31
CA PHE A 669 2.58 1.08 -8.18
C PHE A 669 3.61 -0.02 -7.97
N TYR A 670 4.09 -0.62 -9.06
CA TYR A 670 5.25 -1.52 -9.03
C TYR A 670 6.46 -0.74 -9.50
N GLU A 671 7.22 -0.27 -8.52
CA GLU A 671 8.29 0.68 -8.74
C GLU A 671 9.40 0.11 -9.65
N GLN A 672 9.94 1.01 -10.46
CA GLN A 672 11.05 0.74 -11.37
C GLN A 672 12.37 1.13 -10.69
N PRO A 673 13.50 0.49 -11.02
CA PRO A 673 14.79 0.77 -10.38
C PRO A 673 15.42 2.10 -10.82
N PHE A 674 14.79 2.80 -11.77
CA PHE A 674 15.23 4.07 -12.34
C PHE A 674 14.33 5.20 -11.86
N GLY A 675 14.95 6.32 -11.48
CA GLY A 675 14.26 7.54 -11.09
C GLY A 675 13.69 8.27 -12.30
N ARG A 676 12.62 9.03 -12.07
CA ARG A 676 12.06 9.93 -13.08
C ARG A 676 12.95 11.15 -13.28
N SER A 677 12.98 11.70 -14.49
CA SER A 677 13.84 12.83 -14.86
C SER A 677 13.19 14.19 -14.62
N GLY A 678 11.86 14.23 -14.50
CA GLY A 678 11.07 15.46 -14.55
C GLY A 678 10.91 16.04 -15.97
N GLN A 679 11.55 15.44 -16.98
CA GLN A 679 11.61 15.94 -18.36
C GLN A 679 10.77 15.09 -19.32
N GLY A 680 10.13 15.76 -20.28
CA GLY A 680 9.29 15.12 -21.29
C GLY A 680 8.12 14.32 -20.68
N THR A 681 7.49 13.50 -21.52
CA THR A 681 6.36 12.65 -21.11
C THR A 681 6.58 11.23 -21.63
N ALA A 682 6.52 10.25 -20.73
CA ALA A 682 6.58 8.82 -21.00
C ALA A 682 5.23 8.29 -21.52
N TRP A 683 5.19 7.02 -21.92
CA TRP A 683 4.00 6.44 -22.55
C TRP A 683 2.78 6.34 -21.63
N GLU A 684 3.00 6.31 -20.32
CA GLU A 684 1.99 6.35 -19.27
C GLU A 684 1.56 7.77 -18.85
N GLY A 685 2.17 8.83 -19.40
CA GLY A 685 1.76 10.22 -19.17
C GLY A 685 2.50 10.96 -18.04
N LEU A 686 3.38 10.29 -17.30
CA LEU A 686 4.29 10.91 -16.32
C LEU A 686 5.63 11.31 -16.98
N SER A 687 6.55 11.97 -16.25
CA SER A 687 7.84 12.33 -16.85
C SER A 687 8.70 11.10 -17.21
N LYS A 688 9.58 11.25 -18.21
CA LYS A 688 10.46 10.17 -18.68
C LYS A 688 11.44 9.75 -17.58
N TYR A 689 11.87 8.49 -17.60
CA TYR A 689 12.94 7.98 -16.73
C TYR A 689 14.31 8.56 -17.13
N ASP A 690 15.21 8.64 -16.16
CA ASP A 690 16.64 8.71 -16.41
C ASP A 690 17.27 7.39 -15.96
N LEU A 691 17.70 6.58 -16.91
CA LEU A 691 18.32 5.27 -16.66
C LEU A 691 19.67 5.37 -15.93
N LYS A 692 20.25 6.57 -15.84
CA LYS A 692 21.46 6.85 -15.05
C LYS A 692 21.17 7.29 -13.62
N ARG A 693 19.90 7.58 -13.29
CA ARG A 693 19.43 7.96 -11.96
C ARG A 693 18.79 6.75 -11.29
N PRO A 694 19.39 6.15 -10.25
CA PRO A 694 18.73 5.12 -9.46
C PRO A 694 17.49 5.68 -8.72
N ASN A 695 16.39 4.93 -8.68
CA ASN A 695 15.24 5.23 -7.81
C ASN A 695 15.64 4.92 -6.37
N ALA A 696 15.91 5.94 -5.57
CA ALA A 696 16.55 5.75 -4.27
C ALA A 696 15.61 5.01 -3.29
N TRP A 697 14.29 5.24 -3.37
CA TRP A 697 13.33 4.49 -2.57
C TRP A 697 13.35 2.99 -2.91
N TYR A 698 13.29 2.62 -4.20
CA TYR A 698 13.36 1.22 -4.66
C TYR A 698 14.58 0.48 -4.09
N TRP A 699 15.75 1.09 -4.23
CA TRP A 699 17.02 0.48 -3.80
C TRP A 699 17.14 0.42 -2.27
N SER A 700 16.68 1.44 -1.56
CA SER A 700 16.67 1.47 -0.09
C SER A 700 15.79 0.37 0.50
N ARG A 701 14.63 0.09 -0.10
CA ARG A 701 13.67 -0.95 0.31
C ARG A 701 14.26 -2.35 0.19
N LEU A 702 14.93 -2.63 -0.93
CA LEU A 702 15.61 -3.92 -1.11
C LEU A 702 16.77 -4.08 -0.14
N LYS A 703 17.53 -3.00 0.11
CA LYS A 703 18.63 -3.01 1.08
C LYS A 703 18.13 -3.25 2.50
N GLU A 704 17.05 -2.59 2.89
CA GLU A 704 16.39 -2.80 4.19
C GLU A 704 15.96 -4.28 4.36
N PHE A 705 15.38 -4.89 3.32
CA PHE A 705 15.06 -6.33 3.33
C PHE A 705 16.31 -7.19 3.49
N ALA A 706 17.37 -6.92 2.73
CA ALA A 706 18.62 -7.68 2.84
C ALA A 706 19.20 -7.59 4.26
N GLU A 707 19.29 -6.39 4.82
CA GLU A 707 19.84 -6.15 6.17
C GLU A 707 18.99 -6.80 7.27
N LYS A 708 17.66 -6.63 7.24
CA LYS A 708 16.76 -7.21 8.25
C LYS A 708 16.64 -8.72 8.11
N GLY A 709 16.51 -9.23 6.88
CA GLY A 709 16.38 -10.65 6.58
C GLY A 709 17.63 -11.48 6.89
N SER A 710 18.83 -10.88 6.77
CA SER A 710 20.11 -11.56 7.03
C SER A 710 20.18 -12.18 8.44
N LYS A 711 19.60 -11.49 9.44
CA LYS A 711 19.57 -11.92 10.85
C LYS A 711 18.83 -13.25 11.05
N ASP A 712 17.93 -13.58 10.14
CA ASP A 712 17.11 -14.79 10.16
C ASP A 712 17.53 -15.79 9.07
N GLY A 713 18.64 -15.54 8.37
CA GLY A 713 19.14 -16.40 7.29
C GLY A 713 18.34 -16.29 5.98
N LEU A 714 17.49 -15.26 5.83
CA LEU A 714 16.71 -15.05 4.61
C LEU A 714 17.59 -14.54 3.47
N LEU A 715 17.34 -15.05 2.27
CA LEU A 715 18.09 -14.74 1.07
C LEU A 715 17.26 -13.83 0.14
N LEU A 716 17.92 -12.83 -0.44
CA LEU A 716 17.38 -12.07 -1.57
C LEU A 716 18.00 -12.61 -2.86
N PHE A 717 17.20 -13.25 -3.69
CA PHE A 717 17.58 -13.54 -5.07
C PHE A 717 17.21 -12.31 -5.88
N HIS A 718 18.23 -11.56 -6.29
CA HIS A 718 18.08 -10.30 -6.98
C HIS A 718 18.26 -10.52 -8.48
N GLU A 719 17.14 -10.62 -9.19
CA GLU A 719 17.10 -10.74 -10.64
C GLU A 719 17.34 -9.35 -11.24
N ASN A 720 18.54 -9.12 -11.78
CA ASN A 720 18.94 -7.80 -12.24
C ASN A 720 18.01 -7.28 -13.35
N TYR A 721 17.63 -8.14 -14.29
CA TYR A 721 16.69 -7.79 -15.36
C TYR A 721 15.38 -8.57 -15.27
N PHE A 722 14.42 -8.16 -16.10
CA PHE A 722 13.16 -8.89 -16.27
C PHE A 722 12.87 -9.11 -17.76
N GLN A 723 13.29 -10.27 -18.28
CA GLN A 723 13.22 -10.60 -19.72
C GLN A 723 11.79 -10.62 -20.26
N HIS A 724 10.79 -10.83 -19.39
CA HIS A 724 9.39 -10.79 -19.78
C HIS A 724 8.98 -9.48 -20.47
N ASN A 725 9.65 -8.37 -20.14
CA ASN A 725 9.37 -7.04 -20.71
C ASN A 725 9.79 -6.92 -22.19
N ILE A 726 10.75 -7.73 -22.64
CA ILE A 726 11.39 -7.59 -23.96
C ILE A 726 10.96 -8.68 -24.95
N LEU A 727 10.05 -9.57 -24.53
CA LEU A 727 9.51 -10.67 -25.32
C LEU A 727 7.98 -10.76 -25.17
N GLU A 728 7.36 -11.56 -26.04
CA GLU A 728 5.99 -12.08 -25.95
C GLU A 728 4.82 -11.12 -26.19
N ALA A 729 4.78 -9.92 -25.62
CA ALA A 729 3.66 -9.01 -25.82
C ALA A 729 4.10 -7.55 -25.80
N GLY A 730 3.61 -6.77 -26.78
CA GLY A 730 3.93 -5.36 -26.91
C GLY A 730 3.59 -4.54 -25.68
N ALA A 731 2.50 -4.90 -24.99
CA ALA A 731 2.10 -4.23 -23.74
C ALA A 731 3.15 -4.33 -22.63
N HIS A 732 3.98 -5.38 -22.59
CA HIS A 732 5.05 -5.52 -21.60
C HIS A 732 6.22 -4.56 -21.88
N TRP A 733 6.37 -4.13 -23.13
CA TRP A 733 7.43 -3.26 -23.59
C TRP A 733 7.05 -1.78 -23.60
N VAL A 734 5.78 -1.46 -23.86
CA VAL A 734 5.36 -0.06 -24.14
C VAL A 734 5.63 0.90 -23.00
N ASP A 735 5.55 0.44 -21.75
CA ASP A 735 5.84 1.23 -20.54
C ASP A 735 7.21 0.88 -19.93
N CYS A 736 8.01 0.03 -20.59
CA CYS A 736 9.33 -0.36 -20.10
C CYS A 736 10.28 0.87 -20.07
N PRO A 737 11.02 1.12 -18.97
CA PRO A 737 11.92 2.27 -18.87
C PRO A 737 12.99 2.32 -19.98
N TRP A 738 13.44 1.15 -20.47
CA TRP A 738 14.49 1.05 -21.47
C TRP A 738 14.07 1.48 -22.88
N ARG A 739 12.77 1.56 -23.15
CA ARG A 739 12.23 1.99 -24.46
C ARG A 739 12.55 3.46 -24.71
N SER A 740 13.00 3.81 -25.93
CA SER A 740 13.38 5.17 -26.33
C SER A 740 12.34 6.25 -26.00
N SER A 741 11.04 5.94 -26.11
CA SER A 741 9.96 6.88 -25.75
C SER A 741 9.86 7.18 -24.26
N ASN A 742 10.38 6.32 -23.38
CA ASN A 742 10.16 6.38 -21.93
C ASN A 742 11.37 6.89 -21.14
N ASN A 743 12.51 7.14 -21.79
CA ASN A 743 13.70 7.67 -21.13
C ASN A 743 14.36 8.80 -21.91
N ILE A 744 15.31 9.48 -21.27
CA ILE A 744 16.10 10.59 -21.84
C ILE A 744 17.51 10.16 -22.31
N ASN A 745 17.81 8.86 -22.34
CA ASN A 745 19.17 8.33 -22.47
C ASN A 745 19.51 7.81 -23.88
N GLU A 746 18.67 8.09 -24.88
CA GLU A 746 18.94 7.76 -26.30
C GLU A 746 19.27 6.27 -26.53
N THR A 747 18.45 5.37 -25.98
CA THR A 747 18.71 3.91 -26.04
C THR A 747 18.68 3.30 -27.44
N GLY A 748 18.17 4.03 -28.44
CA GLY A 748 18.24 3.68 -29.85
C GLY A 748 17.29 2.55 -30.29
N PHE A 749 16.31 2.19 -29.46
CA PHE A 749 15.26 1.25 -29.88
C PHE A 749 14.33 1.92 -30.90
N PRO A 750 13.84 1.17 -31.91
CA PRO A 750 13.01 1.71 -32.98
C PRO A 750 11.67 2.24 -32.47
N GLU A 751 11.26 3.39 -33.03
CA GLU A 751 9.96 4.02 -32.81
C GLU A 751 9.34 4.42 -34.16
N PRO A 752 8.02 4.26 -34.38
CA PRO A 752 7.09 3.53 -33.51
C PRO A 752 7.52 2.05 -33.36
N VAL A 753 7.16 1.43 -32.24
CA VAL A 753 7.59 0.06 -31.92
C VAL A 753 7.13 -0.91 -33.02
N PRO A 754 8.03 -1.75 -33.59
CA PRO A 754 7.69 -2.70 -34.64
C PRO A 754 7.01 -3.95 -34.06
N PHE A 755 5.74 -3.84 -33.67
CA PHE A 755 5.00 -4.98 -33.12
C PHE A 755 4.75 -6.07 -34.18
N ALA A 756 5.15 -7.31 -33.88
CA ALA A 756 4.88 -8.44 -34.76
C ALA A 756 3.39 -8.80 -34.70
N GLY A 757 2.73 -8.76 -35.88
CA GLY A 757 1.28 -8.96 -35.99
C GLY A 757 0.47 -7.96 -35.15
N ASP A 758 1.00 -6.74 -34.98
CA ASP A 758 0.46 -5.68 -34.12
C ASP A 758 0.10 -6.18 -32.70
N LYS A 759 0.88 -7.09 -32.12
CA LYS A 759 0.61 -7.60 -30.76
C LYS A 759 1.85 -8.02 -30.01
N ARG A 760 2.76 -8.71 -30.70
CA ARG A 760 3.92 -9.37 -30.10
C ARG A 760 5.14 -8.45 -30.17
N ILE A 761 6.08 -8.67 -29.27
CA ILE A 761 7.36 -7.96 -29.25
C ILE A 761 8.51 -8.96 -29.18
N PHE A 762 9.59 -8.65 -29.90
CA PHE A 762 10.81 -9.44 -29.99
C PHE A 762 12.03 -8.50 -30.06
N VAL A 763 12.34 -7.84 -28.95
CA VAL A 763 13.45 -6.87 -28.88
C VAL A 763 14.64 -7.39 -28.06
N ALA A 764 14.61 -8.65 -27.64
CA ALA A 764 15.65 -9.22 -26.78
C ALA A 764 17.04 -9.19 -27.43
N ASP A 765 17.19 -9.54 -28.71
CA ASP A 765 18.48 -9.40 -29.41
C ASP A 765 19.00 -7.96 -29.43
N MET A 766 18.13 -6.97 -29.64
CA MET A 766 18.52 -5.55 -29.60
C MET A 766 18.89 -5.09 -28.19
N PHE A 767 18.17 -5.58 -27.19
CA PHE A 767 18.39 -5.25 -25.79
C PHE A 767 19.71 -5.85 -25.29
N TYR A 768 19.99 -7.10 -25.65
CA TYR A 768 21.22 -7.80 -25.26
C TYR A 768 22.41 -7.52 -26.19
N ASP A 769 22.27 -6.63 -27.18
CA ASP A 769 23.35 -6.21 -28.05
C ASP A 769 24.30 -5.24 -27.34
N ILE A 770 25.46 -5.76 -26.94
CA ILE A 770 26.53 -5.02 -26.27
C ILE A 770 27.47 -4.29 -27.24
N SER A 771 27.26 -4.41 -28.56
CA SER A 771 28.06 -3.65 -29.54
C SER A 771 27.59 -2.19 -29.66
N HIS A 772 26.33 -1.92 -29.29
CA HIS A 772 25.80 -0.57 -29.26
C HIS A 772 26.36 0.23 -28.07
N PRO A 773 27.12 1.32 -28.30
CA PRO A 773 27.92 1.96 -27.26
C PRO A 773 27.09 2.52 -26.11
N VAL A 774 25.95 3.16 -26.40
CA VAL A 774 25.06 3.72 -25.38
C VAL A 774 24.45 2.62 -24.49
N ARG A 775 23.81 1.60 -25.09
CA ARG A 775 23.20 0.50 -24.34
C ARG A 775 24.24 -0.29 -23.53
N ARG A 776 25.41 -0.57 -24.10
CA ARG A 776 26.51 -1.23 -23.39
C ARG A 776 26.86 -0.49 -22.10
N GLU A 777 27.01 0.84 -22.16
CA GLU A 777 27.34 1.65 -20.99
C GLU A 777 26.19 1.70 -19.98
N LEU A 778 24.94 1.84 -20.44
CA LEU A 778 23.76 1.78 -19.55
C LEU A 778 23.64 0.42 -18.84
N HIS A 779 23.86 -0.70 -19.54
CA HIS A 779 23.91 -2.02 -18.91
C HIS A 779 25.04 -2.10 -17.89
N ARG A 780 26.24 -1.64 -18.24
CA ARG A 780 27.38 -1.60 -17.31
C ARG A 780 27.03 -0.84 -16.03
N GLN A 781 26.51 0.38 -16.16
CA GLN A 781 26.15 1.23 -15.01
C GLN A 781 25.07 0.58 -14.16
N TYR A 782 24.03 0.03 -14.79
CA TYR A 782 22.95 -0.64 -14.08
C TYR A 782 23.41 -1.90 -13.34
N ILE A 783 24.24 -2.75 -13.97
CA ILE A 783 24.83 -3.92 -13.30
C ILE A 783 25.63 -3.47 -12.08
N ARG A 784 26.47 -2.44 -12.22
CA ARG A 784 27.25 -1.90 -11.10
C ARG A 784 26.37 -1.30 -10.01
N GLN A 785 25.24 -0.68 -10.35
CA GLN A 785 24.26 -0.23 -9.37
C GLN A 785 23.67 -1.40 -8.57
N CYS A 786 23.31 -2.52 -9.23
CA CYS A 786 22.88 -3.74 -8.55
C CYS A 786 23.93 -4.25 -7.55
N LEU A 787 25.22 -4.19 -7.92
CA LEU A 787 26.32 -4.65 -7.05
C LEU A 787 26.57 -3.66 -5.90
N ASN A 788 26.67 -2.37 -6.21
CA ASN A 788 26.95 -1.30 -5.25
C ASN A 788 25.92 -1.27 -4.12
N ASN A 789 24.63 -1.45 -4.42
CA ASN A 789 23.58 -1.38 -3.41
C ASN A 789 23.72 -2.47 -2.32
N PHE A 790 24.30 -3.62 -2.67
CA PHE A 790 24.38 -4.81 -1.82
C PHE A 790 25.82 -5.26 -1.52
N ALA A 791 26.81 -4.39 -1.73
CA ALA A 791 28.22 -4.73 -1.60
C ALA A 791 28.61 -5.29 -0.21
N ASP A 792 27.84 -4.97 0.82
CA ASP A 792 28.03 -5.40 2.21
C ASP A 792 26.99 -6.43 2.68
N ASN A 793 26.11 -6.91 1.81
CA ASN A 793 25.02 -7.83 2.17
C ASN A 793 25.32 -9.26 1.71
N SER A 794 25.84 -10.08 2.64
CA SER A 794 26.23 -11.48 2.34
C SER A 794 25.06 -12.39 1.95
N ASN A 795 23.82 -11.98 2.19
CA ASN A 795 22.59 -12.74 1.92
C ASN A 795 21.92 -12.38 0.59
N VAL A 796 22.54 -11.52 -0.23
CA VAL A 796 22.05 -11.20 -1.57
C VAL A 796 22.80 -12.04 -2.59
N ILE A 797 22.05 -12.70 -3.47
CA ILE A 797 22.57 -13.48 -4.59
C ILE A 797 22.09 -12.82 -5.88
N GLN A 798 23.04 -12.43 -6.73
CA GLN A 798 22.79 -11.74 -7.99
C GLN A 798 22.49 -12.75 -9.09
N LEU A 799 21.39 -12.56 -9.80
CA LEU A 799 20.99 -13.35 -10.96
C LEU A 799 20.86 -12.42 -12.17
N THR A 800 21.09 -12.96 -13.37
CA THR A 800 21.02 -12.14 -14.58
C THR A 800 19.62 -11.57 -14.80
N SER A 801 18.58 -12.40 -14.82
CA SER A 801 17.23 -11.95 -15.13
C SER A 801 16.17 -12.99 -14.77
N ALA A 802 15.01 -12.52 -14.30
CA ALA A 802 13.82 -13.34 -14.25
C ALA A 802 13.43 -13.76 -15.68
N GLU A 803 13.02 -15.02 -15.81
CA GLU A 803 12.71 -15.70 -17.08
C GLU A 803 13.83 -15.66 -18.15
N PHE A 804 15.12 -15.70 -17.77
CA PHE A 804 16.22 -15.58 -18.72
C PHE A 804 16.38 -16.79 -19.67
N THR A 805 16.20 -16.53 -20.96
CA THR A 805 16.56 -17.43 -22.08
C THR A 805 17.42 -16.68 -23.10
N GLY A 806 18.12 -15.65 -22.64
CA GLY A 806 18.95 -14.76 -23.44
C GLY A 806 20.25 -15.42 -23.93
N PRO A 807 21.05 -14.68 -24.70
CA PRO A 807 22.22 -15.22 -25.39
C PRO A 807 23.46 -15.30 -24.49
N LEU A 808 24.39 -16.20 -24.86
CA LEU A 808 25.66 -16.42 -24.16
C LEU A 808 26.51 -15.14 -24.02
N HIS A 809 26.62 -14.33 -25.08
CA HIS A 809 27.51 -13.16 -25.08
C HIS A 809 27.09 -12.11 -24.05
N PHE A 810 25.80 -12.01 -23.73
CA PHE A 810 25.32 -11.09 -22.71
C PHE A 810 25.64 -11.59 -21.30
N VAL A 811 25.53 -12.90 -21.05
CA VAL A 811 25.96 -13.50 -19.77
C VAL A 811 27.46 -13.33 -19.58
N GLN A 812 28.25 -13.49 -20.64
CA GLN A 812 29.68 -13.21 -20.62
C GLN A 812 29.96 -11.76 -20.24
N PHE A 813 29.31 -10.80 -20.89
CA PHE A 813 29.42 -9.38 -20.55
C PHE A 813 29.02 -9.08 -19.10
N TRP A 814 27.91 -9.66 -18.62
CA TRP A 814 27.43 -9.47 -17.25
C TRP A 814 28.45 -9.95 -16.22
N LEU A 815 29.02 -11.16 -16.41
CA LEU A 815 30.07 -11.70 -15.54
C LEU A 815 31.37 -10.89 -15.63
N ASP A 816 31.74 -10.42 -16.82
CA ASP A 816 32.94 -9.59 -17.01
C ASP A 816 32.80 -8.25 -16.26
N VAL A 817 31.63 -7.60 -16.30
CA VAL A 817 31.36 -6.38 -15.53
C VAL A 817 31.42 -6.62 -14.02
N ILE A 818 30.92 -7.76 -13.54
CA ILE A 818 31.03 -8.14 -12.12
C ILE A 818 32.50 -8.33 -11.74
N ALA A 819 33.28 -9.08 -12.53
CA ALA A 819 34.69 -9.31 -12.26
C ALA A 819 35.50 -8.01 -12.21
N GLU A 820 35.22 -7.07 -13.13
CA GLU A 820 35.82 -5.73 -13.12
C GLU A 820 35.45 -4.96 -11.85
N TRP A 821 34.17 -4.97 -11.46
CA TRP A 821 33.73 -4.31 -10.22
C TRP A 821 34.39 -4.91 -8.97
N GLU A 822 34.53 -6.23 -8.89
CA GLU A 822 35.21 -6.89 -7.77
C GLU A 822 36.69 -6.52 -7.72
N ALA A 823 37.36 -6.47 -8.88
CA ALA A 823 38.76 -6.08 -8.97
C ALA A 823 38.98 -4.61 -8.57
N GLU A 824 38.09 -3.71 -8.98
CA GLU A 824 38.19 -2.28 -8.71
C GLU A 824 37.83 -1.91 -7.26
N THR A 825 36.85 -2.59 -6.66
CA THR A 825 36.33 -2.24 -5.32
C THR A 825 36.89 -3.09 -4.20
N GLY A 826 37.45 -4.27 -4.51
CA GLY A 826 37.85 -5.28 -3.53
C GLY A 826 36.67 -5.97 -2.83
N LYS A 827 35.43 -5.66 -3.21
CA LYS A 827 34.21 -6.30 -2.70
C LYS A 827 33.91 -7.57 -3.49
N LYS A 828 33.11 -8.47 -2.91
CA LYS A 828 32.70 -9.74 -3.54
C LYS A 828 31.18 -9.84 -3.61
N ALA A 829 30.66 -10.15 -4.79
CA ALA A 829 29.24 -10.43 -4.98
C ALA A 829 29.02 -11.95 -4.97
N LYS A 830 27.88 -12.42 -4.45
CA LYS A 830 27.47 -13.80 -4.66
C LYS A 830 26.70 -13.91 -5.95
N VAL A 831 27.17 -14.72 -6.89
CA VAL A 831 26.64 -14.76 -8.26
C VAL A 831 26.00 -16.11 -8.55
N ALA A 832 24.75 -16.10 -9.00
CA ALA A 832 24.02 -17.27 -9.45
C ALA A 832 23.86 -17.29 -10.97
N LEU A 833 24.36 -18.36 -11.59
CA LEU A 833 24.18 -18.65 -13.01
C LEU A 833 22.84 -19.37 -13.22
N SER A 834 21.81 -18.60 -13.58
CA SER A 834 20.46 -19.10 -13.91
C SER A 834 20.16 -18.88 -15.39
N THR A 835 20.47 -19.88 -16.23
CA THR A 835 20.36 -19.77 -17.70
C THR A 835 19.88 -21.08 -18.31
N THR A 836 19.67 -21.10 -19.62
CA THR A 836 19.53 -22.35 -20.38
C THR A 836 20.80 -23.22 -20.27
N LYS A 837 20.66 -24.54 -20.49
CA LYS A 837 21.74 -25.49 -20.25
C LYS A 837 22.98 -25.25 -21.12
N ASP A 838 22.78 -24.94 -22.40
CA ASP A 838 23.84 -24.63 -23.36
C ASP A 838 24.68 -23.43 -22.91
N VAL A 839 24.03 -22.36 -22.47
CA VAL A 839 24.69 -21.16 -21.92
C VAL A 839 25.37 -21.48 -20.60
N GLN A 840 24.71 -22.25 -19.73
CA GLN A 840 25.26 -22.64 -18.42
C GLN A 840 26.56 -23.43 -18.59
N ASP A 841 26.55 -24.47 -19.43
CA ASP A 841 27.70 -25.32 -19.68
C ASP A 841 28.84 -24.55 -20.35
N ALA A 842 28.52 -23.64 -21.29
CA ALA A 842 29.53 -22.82 -21.95
C ALA A 842 30.25 -21.86 -20.97
N ILE A 843 29.52 -21.22 -20.05
CA ILE A 843 30.12 -20.38 -19.01
C ILE A 843 30.96 -21.21 -18.04
N LEU A 844 30.46 -22.37 -17.61
CA LEU A 844 31.18 -23.24 -16.68
C LEU A 844 32.44 -23.89 -17.29
N ALA A 845 32.51 -23.99 -18.62
CA ALA A 845 33.69 -24.43 -19.36
C ALA A 845 34.75 -23.34 -19.54
N ASP A 846 34.41 -22.06 -19.36
CA ASP A 846 35.34 -20.92 -19.38
C ASP A 846 35.88 -20.67 -17.95
N PRO A 847 37.15 -21.01 -17.63
CA PRO A 847 37.65 -20.93 -16.26
C PRO A 847 37.62 -19.51 -15.68
N LYS A 848 37.79 -18.48 -16.52
CA LYS A 848 37.81 -17.08 -16.08
C LYS A 848 36.43 -16.67 -15.57
N ARG A 849 35.38 -16.98 -16.34
CA ARG A 849 34.01 -16.60 -15.99
C ARG A 849 33.38 -17.56 -14.99
N ALA A 850 33.72 -18.84 -15.06
CA ALA A 850 33.35 -19.82 -14.05
C ALA A 850 33.86 -19.43 -12.66
N ALA A 851 35.02 -18.75 -12.54
CA ALA A 851 35.53 -18.27 -11.26
C ALA A 851 34.65 -17.21 -10.58
N VAL A 852 33.85 -16.46 -11.35
CA VAL A 852 32.91 -15.43 -10.85
C VAL A 852 31.61 -16.05 -10.32
N VAL A 853 31.26 -17.25 -10.77
CA VAL A 853 29.98 -17.91 -10.42
C VAL A 853 30.10 -18.65 -9.09
N ASP A 854 29.24 -18.37 -8.11
CA ASP A 854 29.21 -19.10 -6.83
C ASP A 854 28.10 -20.14 -6.75
N VAL A 855 26.99 -19.89 -7.45
CA VAL A 855 25.80 -20.74 -7.45
C VAL A 855 25.44 -21.13 -8.89
N ILE A 856 25.18 -22.41 -9.10
CA ILE A 856 24.59 -22.94 -10.34
C ILE A 856 23.10 -23.12 -10.08
N ASP A 857 22.27 -22.32 -10.74
CA ASP A 857 20.82 -22.36 -10.55
C ASP A 857 20.12 -23.11 -11.69
N ILE A 858 19.57 -24.28 -11.37
CA ILE A 858 18.86 -25.11 -12.35
C ILE A 858 17.38 -24.74 -12.34
N ARG A 859 16.98 -23.89 -13.28
CA ARG A 859 15.60 -23.38 -13.42
C ARG A 859 15.02 -23.52 -14.83
N TYR A 860 15.84 -23.31 -15.86
CA TYR A 860 15.37 -23.26 -17.26
C TYR A 860 15.60 -24.55 -18.06
N TRP A 861 16.09 -25.60 -17.41
CA TRP A 861 16.29 -26.93 -17.99
C TRP A 861 16.17 -28.00 -16.90
N HIS A 862 15.85 -29.23 -17.29
CA HIS A 862 15.80 -30.37 -16.37
C HIS A 862 15.89 -31.72 -17.09
N TYR A 863 16.35 -32.74 -16.37
CA TYR A 863 16.20 -34.13 -16.82
C TYR A 863 14.75 -34.58 -16.72
N LYS A 864 14.36 -35.47 -17.63
CA LYS A 864 13.07 -36.18 -17.65
C LYS A 864 13.35 -37.66 -17.87
N LYS A 865 12.38 -38.54 -17.56
CA LYS A 865 12.53 -40.00 -17.69
C LYS A 865 13.11 -40.46 -19.02
N ASP A 866 12.72 -39.81 -20.11
CA ASP A 866 13.06 -40.14 -21.49
C ASP A 866 14.07 -39.16 -22.14
N GLY A 867 14.83 -38.40 -21.35
CA GLY A 867 15.90 -37.54 -21.86
C GLY A 867 16.05 -36.23 -21.08
N ILE A 868 16.15 -35.12 -21.81
CA ILE A 868 16.34 -33.78 -21.22
C ILE A 868 15.37 -32.77 -21.83
N PHE A 869 14.92 -31.82 -21.02
CA PHE A 869 14.32 -30.57 -21.49
C PHE A 869 15.39 -29.48 -21.33
N ALA A 870 15.96 -29.03 -22.44
CA ALA A 870 17.02 -28.03 -22.47
C ALA A 870 16.80 -27.09 -23.66
N PRO A 871 15.98 -26.04 -23.49
CA PRO A 871 15.90 -24.94 -24.45
C PRO A 871 17.28 -24.36 -24.77
N GLU A 872 17.48 -23.86 -25.99
CA GLU A 872 18.69 -23.12 -26.38
C GLU A 872 18.57 -21.64 -26.01
N GLY A 873 19.67 -21.04 -25.58
CA GLY A 873 19.75 -19.60 -25.29
C GLY A 873 19.79 -18.75 -26.55
N GLY A 874 19.35 -17.49 -26.45
CA GLY A 874 19.45 -16.51 -27.54
C GLY A 874 18.51 -16.77 -28.72
N LYS A 875 17.41 -17.50 -28.50
CA LYS A 875 16.41 -17.79 -29.56
C LYS A 875 15.18 -16.88 -29.53
N ASN A 876 15.23 -15.79 -28.77
CA ASN A 876 14.13 -14.82 -28.63
C ASN A 876 12.78 -15.44 -28.26
N MET A 877 12.79 -16.50 -27.44
CA MET A 877 11.60 -17.17 -26.94
C MET A 877 11.61 -17.22 -25.42
N ALA A 878 10.51 -16.81 -24.80
CA ALA A 878 10.36 -16.92 -23.35
C ALA A 878 10.23 -18.39 -22.90
N PRO A 879 10.50 -18.71 -21.61
CA PRO A 879 10.40 -20.07 -21.09
C PRO A 879 9.08 -20.76 -21.43
N ARG A 880 7.94 -20.05 -21.31
CA ARG A 880 6.62 -20.61 -21.63
C ARG A 880 6.39 -20.91 -23.11
N GLN A 881 7.06 -20.20 -24.01
CA GLN A 881 7.00 -20.49 -25.44
C GLN A 881 7.78 -21.77 -25.77
N HIS A 882 8.96 -21.96 -25.18
CA HIS A 882 9.71 -23.22 -25.29
C HIS A 882 8.91 -24.41 -24.73
N MET A 883 8.29 -24.26 -23.57
CA MET A 883 7.47 -25.32 -22.96
C MET A 883 6.28 -25.75 -23.83
N ARG A 884 5.76 -24.88 -24.70
CA ARG A 884 4.69 -25.23 -25.66
C ARG A 884 5.20 -25.97 -26.89
N LYS A 885 6.50 -25.87 -27.19
CA LYS A 885 7.13 -26.46 -28.39
C LYS A 885 7.90 -27.73 -28.10
N MET A 886 8.39 -27.90 -26.88
CA MET A 886 9.20 -29.03 -26.47
C MET A 886 8.45 -29.88 -25.44
N LYS A 887 8.62 -31.20 -25.49
CA LYS A 887 8.05 -32.09 -24.47
C LYS A 887 8.74 -31.85 -23.13
N VAL A 888 8.06 -31.14 -22.22
CA VAL A 888 8.60 -30.74 -20.92
C VAL A 888 8.89 -31.96 -20.02
N GLY A 889 8.04 -33.00 -20.09
CA GLY A 889 8.24 -34.25 -19.36
C GLY A 889 7.96 -34.15 -17.85
N LYS A 890 8.01 -35.29 -17.15
CA LYS A 890 7.84 -35.36 -15.69
C LYS A 890 9.20 -35.49 -15.02
N ILE A 891 9.43 -34.68 -13.99
CA ILE A 891 10.58 -34.79 -13.08
C ILE A 891 10.18 -35.68 -11.90
N THR A 892 11.01 -36.66 -11.57
CA THR A 892 10.92 -37.46 -10.34
C THR A 892 12.15 -37.23 -9.46
N PHE A 893 12.21 -37.91 -8.31
CA PHE A 893 13.35 -37.85 -7.39
C PHE A 893 14.68 -38.08 -8.11
N ASN A 894 14.75 -39.09 -8.99
CA ASN A 894 15.98 -39.46 -9.68
C ASN A 894 16.48 -38.37 -10.64
N GLU A 895 15.59 -37.76 -11.42
CA GLU A 895 15.97 -36.70 -12.37
C GLU A 895 16.43 -35.43 -11.66
N ALA A 896 15.74 -35.02 -10.59
CA ALA A 896 16.16 -33.88 -9.78
C ALA A 896 17.48 -34.16 -9.05
N TYR A 897 17.64 -35.35 -8.46
CA TYR A 897 18.88 -35.78 -7.83
C TYR A 897 20.03 -35.78 -8.82
N LYS A 898 19.83 -36.34 -10.02
CA LYS A 898 20.84 -36.37 -11.10
C LYS A 898 21.24 -34.96 -11.50
N ALA A 899 20.27 -34.07 -11.74
CA ALA A 899 20.54 -32.69 -12.14
C ALA A 899 21.44 -31.98 -11.12
N VAL A 900 21.16 -32.12 -9.83
CA VAL A 900 21.93 -31.46 -8.76
C VAL A 900 23.29 -32.13 -8.55
N SER A 901 23.31 -33.46 -8.37
CA SER A 901 24.52 -34.22 -8.04
C SER A 901 25.58 -34.15 -9.14
N GLU A 902 25.16 -34.10 -10.42
CA GLU A 902 26.10 -33.99 -11.54
C GLU A 902 26.96 -32.72 -11.45
N TYR A 903 26.34 -31.56 -11.20
CA TYR A 903 27.07 -30.30 -11.08
C TYR A 903 27.77 -30.14 -9.74
N ARG A 904 27.21 -30.70 -8.65
CA ARG A 904 27.94 -30.77 -7.37
C ARG A 904 29.25 -31.55 -7.49
N ARG A 905 29.26 -32.64 -8.26
CA ARG A 905 30.47 -33.44 -8.51
C ARG A 905 31.47 -32.73 -9.43
N LYS A 906 30.99 -32.08 -10.49
CA LYS A 906 31.84 -31.32 -11.43
C LYS A 906 32.43 -30.07 -10.77
N PHE A 907 31.68 -29.42 -9.88
CA PHE A 907 32.02 -28.14 -9.24
C PHE A 907 31.76 -28.19 -7.72
N PRO A 908 32.55 -28.97 -6.95
CA PRO A 908 32.31 -29.23 -5.52
C PRO A 908 32.33 -27.98 -4.63
N GLN A 909 32.98 -26.91 -5.06
CA GLN A 909 33.03 -25.61 -4.39
C GLN A 909 31.80 -24.72 -4.64
N LYS A 910 31.01 -24.97 -5.70
CA LYS A 910 29.86 -24.15 -6.07
C LYS A 910 28.56 -24.68 -5.49
N ALA A 911 27.71 -23.79 -5.00
CA ALA A 911 26.35 -24.16 -4.62
C ALA A 911 25.53 -24.57 -5.84
N VAL A 912 24.59 -25.50 -5.66
CA VAL A 912 23.64 -25.89 -6.73
C VAL A 912 22.23 -25.79 -6.19
N THR A 913 21.40 -24.96 -6.81
CA THR A 913 19.98 -24.79 -6.49
C THR A 913 19.10 -25.39 -7.60
N PHE A 914 17.85 -25.72 -7.27
CA PHE A 914 16.92 -26.34 -8.22
C PHE A 914 15.52 -25.72 -8.07
N TYR A 915 15.16 -24.86 -9.01
CA TYR A 915 13.86 -24.19 -9.12
C TYR A 915 13.14 -24.51 -10.44
N ALA A 916 13.53 -25.60 -11.11
CA ALA A 916 12.88 -26.07 -12.31
C ALA A 916 11.45 -26.58 -12.05
N GLN A 917 10.81 -27.11 -13.10
CA GLN A 917 9.42 -27.59 -13.04
C GLN A 917 9.17 -28.55 -11.84
N ASN A 918 7.95 -28.57 -11.31
CA ASN A 918 7.53 -29.31 -10.11
C ASN A 918 8.13 -28.85 -8.78
N TYR A 919 8.95 -27.79 -8.75
CA TYR A 919 9.28 -27.09 -7.51
C TYR A 919 8.00 -26.73 -6.73
N PRO A 920 7.93 -26.93 -5.40
CA PRO A 920 9.00 -27.37 -4.48
C PRO A 920 9.07 -28.88 -4.22
N SER A 921 8.31 -29.70 -4.95
CA SER A 921 8.04 -31.12 -4.62
C SER A 921 9.29 -32.01 -4.51
N MET A 922 10.43 -31.60 -5.08
CA MET A 922 11.67 -32.39 -5.16
C MET A 922 12.69 -32.06 -4.04
N GLY A 923 12.28 -31.38 -2.96
CA GLY A 923 13.18 -30.91 -1.91
C GLY A 923 14.12 -31.96 -1.31
N TRP A 924 13.63 -33.17 -1.01
CA TRP A 924 14.49 -34.26 -0.52
C TRP A 924 15.49 -34.78 -1.56
N ALA A 925 15.14 -34.76 -2.85
CA ALA A 925 16.07 -35.14 -3.92
C ALA A 925 17.23 -34.14 -4.01
N VAL A 926 16.92 -32.84 -3.94
CA VAL A 926 17.91 -31.76 -3.90
C VAL A 926 18.80 -31.89 -2.66
N PHE A 927 18.20 -32.10 -1.49
CA PHE A 927 18.94 -32.28 -0.23
C PHE A 927 19.93 -33.46 -0.30
N MET A 928 19.45 -34.63 -0.74
CA MET A 928 20.27 -35.85 -0.82
C MET A 928 21.33 -35.78 -1.92
N ALA A 929 21.13 -34.94 -2.94
CA ALA A 929 22.13 -34.67 -3.97
C ALA A 929 23.19 -33.63 -3.56
N SER A 930 23.21 -33.22 -2.29
CA SER A 930 24.09 -32.18 -1.76
C SER A 930 23.84 -30.78 -2.34
N GLY A 931 22.58 -30.50 -2.71
CA GLY A 931 22.14 -29.18 -3.17
C GLY A 931 21.93 -28.18 -2.03
N SER A 932 21.82 -26.90 -2.42
CA SER A 932 21.55 -25.76 -1.56
C SER A 932 20.07 -25.37 -1.58
N CYS A 933 19.62 -24.71 -0.51
CA CYS A 933 18.25 -24.22 -0.34
C CYS A 933 17.16 -25.29 -0.60
N PRO A 934 17.30 -26.56 -0.18
CA PRO A 934 16.27 -27.55 -0.42
C PRO A 934 15.01 -27.22 0.41
N VAL A 935 13.85 -27.46 -0.20
CA VAL A 935 12.56 -27.28 0.49
C VAL A 935 12.22 -28.56 1.27
N ILE A 936 12.71 -28.64 2.51
CA ILE A 936 12.41 -29.76 3.42
C ILE A 936 11.74 -29.25 4.71
N PRO A 937 10.85 -30.06 5.33
CA PRO A 937 10.14 -29.64 6.54
C PRO A 937 10.98 -29.75 7.82
N CYS A 938 12.14 -30.42 7.78
CA CYS A 938 12.99 -30.61 8.97
C CYS A 938 13.73 -29.33 9.35
N LYS A 939 13.62 -28.93 10.64
CA LYS A 939 14.24 -27.73 11.21
C LYS A 939 15.29 -28.03 12.30
N ASP A 940 15.64 -29.30 12.50
CA ASP A 940 16.64 -29.70 13.50
C ASP A 940 18.03 -29.16 13.11
N LYS A 941 18.58 -28.26 13.94
CA LYS A 941 19.85 -27.58 13.63
C LYS A 941 21.05 -28.52 13.60
N ALA A 942 21.04 -29.57 14.42
CA ALA A 942 22.13 -30.53 14.44
C ALA A 942 22.09 -31.40 13.17
N PHE A 943 20.89 -31.81 12.73
CA PHE A 943 20.71 -32.49 11.44
C PHE A 943 21.19 -31.65 10.27
N LEU A 944 20.80 -30.37 10.21
CA LEU A 944 21.19 -29.47 9.12
C LEU A 944 22.68 -29.12 9.14
N LYS A 945 23.30 -29.06 10.32
CA LYS A 945 24.75 -28.88 10.48
C LYS A 945 25.53 -30.10 10.02
N ASP A 946 25.06 -31.30 10.39
CA ASP A 946 25.63 -32.56 9.91
C ASP A 946 25.52 -32.65 8.39
N ALA A 947 24.33 -32.41 7.84
CA ALA A 947 24.07 -32.44 6.40
C ALA A 947 24.93 -31.45 5.61
N ALA A 948 25.17 -30.25 6.15
CA ALA A 948 26.02 -29.23 5.55
C ALA A 948 27.47 -29.69 5.36
N ALA A 949 27.93 -30.61 6.23
CA ALA A 949 29.30 -31.11 6.23
C ALA A 949 29.47 -32.44 5.47
N MET A 950 28.37 -33.11 5.09
CA MET A 950 28.40 -34.44 4.47
C MET A 950 28.43 -34.40 2.94
N GLU A 951 29.07 -35.42 2.37
CA GLU A 951 29.22 -35.61 0.93
C GLU A 951 28.34 -36.75 0.41
N VAL A 952 28.04 -36.72 -0.88
CA VAL A 952 27.26 -37.77 -1.55
C VAL A 952 28.11 -39.03 -1.68
N GLU A 953 27.59 -40.16 -1.21
CA GLU A 953 28.13 -41.47 -1.57
C GLU A 953 27.27 -42.06 -2.70
N GLU A 954 27.88 -42.34 -3.85
CA GLU A 954 27.17 -42.90 -5.00
C GLU A 954 26.61 -44.30 -4.66
N THR A 955 25.31 -44.47 -4.90
CA THR A 955 24.62 -45.74 -4.75
C THR A 955 24.15 -46.22 -6.12
N ASN A 956 24.50 -47.45 -6.49
CA ASN A 956 24.05 -48.09 -7.74
C ASN A 956 22.60 -48.60 -7.64
N THR A 957 21.73 -47.85 -6.94
CA THR A 957 20.34 -48.23 -6.68
C THR A 957 19.44 -47.01 -6.51
N ASP A 958 18.18 -47.19 -6.84
CA ASP A 958 17.10 -46.22 -6.64
C ASP A 958 16.32 -46.49 -5.34
N GLN A 959 16.73 -47.47 -4.55
CA GLN A 959 16.08 -47.81 -3.28
C GLN A 959 16.50 -46.88 -2.15
N TYR A 960 17.74 -46.38 -2.17
CA TYR A 960 18.24 -45.44 -1.17
C TYR A 960 19.36 -44.53 -1.71
N LYS A 961 19.52 -43.36 -1.10
CA LYS A 961 20.64 -42.41 -1.30
C LYS A 961 21.32 -42.11 0.04
N LYS A 962 22.62 -41.78 0.01
CA LYS A 962 23.43 -41.58 1.22
C LYS A 962 24.22 -40.28 1.16
N LEU A 963 24.20 -39.55 2.28
CA LEU A 963 25.16 -38.51 2.61
C LEU A 963 26.02 -39.04 3.76
N VAL A 964 27.34 -38.92 3.64
CA VAL A 964 28.29 -39.55 4.57
C VAL A 964 29.38 -38.57 5.02
N LYS A 965 29.85 -38.77 6.26
CA LYS A 965 31.10 -38.21 6.77
C LYS A 965 31.61 -39.08 7.92
N SER A 966 32.80 -39.65 7.76
CA SER A 966 33.37 -40.69 8.64
C SER A 966 33.26 -40.40 10.13
N ASP A 967 33.52 -39.15 10.54
CA ASP A 967 33.56 -38.72 11.94
C ASP A 967 32.32 -37.98 12.43
N THR A 968 31.30 -37.85 11.58
CA THR A 968 30.02 -37.20 11.92
C THR A 968 28.87 -38.22 11.93
N GLY A 969 28.80 -39.05 10.89
CA GLY A 969 27.72 -40.03 10.71
C GLY A 969 27.21 -40.08 9.27
N ASN A 970 26.02 -40.65 9.10
CA ASN A 970 25.40 -40.85 7.78
C ASN A 970 23.93 -40.40 7.80
N ILE A 971 23.47 -39.78 6.71
CA ILE A 971 22.06 -39.48 6.46
C ILE A 971 21.61 -40.28 5.24
N ILE A 972 20.50 -41.00 5.37
CA ILE A 972 20.04 -41.96 4.37
C ILE A 972 18.58 -41.70 4.05
N TYR A 973 18.27 -41.39 2.79
CA TYR A 973 16.90 -41.43 2.30
C TYR A 973 16.65 -42.84 1.76
N SER A 974 15.67 -43.56 2.30
CA SER A 974 15.38 -44.95 1.91
C SER A 974 13.90 -45.18 1.65
N LYS A 975 13.61 -45.99 0.63
CA LYS A 975 12.30 -46.63 0.44
C LYS A 975 12.04 -47.66 1.54
N SER A 976 10.76 -48.01 1.73
CA SER A 976 10.33 -48.98 2.74
C SER A 976 10.90 -50.37 2.47
N GLY A 977 11.12 -51.17 3.53
CA GLY A 977 11.48 -52.59 3.39
C GLY A 977 12.88 -52.84 2.79
N THR A 978 13.78 -51.86 2.83
CA THR A 978 15.13 -51.97 2.25
C THR A 978 16.16 -52.32 3.33
N GLU A 979 17.08 -53.24 3.05
CA GLU A 979 18.28 -53.47 3.87
C GLU A 979 19.47 -52.70 3.28
N ILE A 980 20.14 -51.90 4.10
CA ILE A 980 21.15 -50.95 3.63
C ILE A 980 22.47 -51.18 4.39
N PRO A 981 23.57 -51.50 3.70
CA PRO A 981 24.89 -51.53 4.32
C PRO A 981 25.41 -50.12 4.57
N ILE A 982 25.85 -49.88 5.80
CA ILE A 982 26.33 -48.59 6.28
C ILE A 982 27.71 -48.77 6.89
N HIS A 983 28.70 -48.06 6.34
CA HIS A 983 30.03 -47.98 6.94
C HIS A 983 30.11 -46.73 7.81
N LEU A 984 30.43 -46.92 9.10
CA LEU A 984 30.63 -45.85 10.08
C LEU A 984 31.93 -46.11 10.85
N SER A 985 32.60 -45.04 11.28
CA SER A 985 33.77 -45.17 12.16
C SER A 985 33.37 -45.83 13.48
N SER A 986 34.32 -46.47 14.16
CA SER A 986 34.03 -47.11 15.44
C SER A 986 33.62 -46.05 16.47
N GLY A 987 32.47 -46.23 17.13
CA GLY A 987 31.93 -45.23 18.04
C GLY A 987 30.51 -45.52 18.52
N LYS A 988 29.95 -44.57 19.28
CA LYS A 988 28.54 -44.56 19.66
C LYS A 988 27.77 -43.60 18.76
N TYR A 989 26.59 -44.01 18.33
CA TYR A 989 25.73 -43.22 17.45
C TYR A 989 24.30 -43.15 18.00
N VAL A 990 23.63 -42.02 17.81
CA VAL A 990 22.18 -41.96 17.86
C VAL A 990 21.64 -42.28 16.47
N LEU A 991 20.66 -43.17 16.39
CA LEU A 991 19.88 -43.40 15.18
C LEU A 991 18.53 -42.70 15.32
N LYS A 992 18.24 -41.78 14.40
CA LYS A 992 16.97 -41.05 14.32
C LYS A 992 16.28 -41.31 12.98
N TYR A 993 14.96 -41.27 12.98
CA TYR A 993 14.09 -41.26 11.82
C TYR A 993 13.48 -39.87 11.66
N ILE A 994 13.50 -39.32 10.46
CA ILE A 994 12.85 -38.06 10.13
C ILE A 994 11.74 -38.34 9.14
N HIS A 995 10.51 -37.97 9.50
CA HIS A 995 9.36 -38.18 8.65
C HIS A 995 9.40 -37.21 7.45
N PRO A 996 9.31 -37.68 6.20
CA PRO A 996 9.59 -36.86 5.02
C PRO A 996 8.61 -35.70 4.82
N ASN A 997 7.35 -35.84 5.26
CA ASN A 997 6.32 -34.81 5.06
C ASN A 997 6.24 -33.81 6.22
N SER A 998 6.46 -34.25 7.46
CA SER A 998 6.32 -33.39 8.66
C SER A 998 7.65 -32.85 9.17
N GLY A 999 8.78 -33.47 8.81
CA GLY A 999 10.09 -33.11 9.32
C GLY A 999 10.32 -33.51 10.78
N GLU A 1000 9.37 -34.24 11.38
CA GLU A 1000 9.42 -34.69 12.77
C GLU A 1000 10.54 -35.69 12.98
N VAL A 1001 11.38 -35.44 13.99
CA VAL A 1001 12.57 -36.23 14.29
C VAL A 1001 12.29 -37.18 15.47
N ASN A 1002 12.30 -38.47 15.20
CA ASN A 1002 12.04 -39.54 16.16
C ASN A 1002 13.32 -40.33 16.43
N THR A 1003 13.70 -40.49 17.71
CA THR A 1003 14.88 -41.30 18.05
C THR A 1003 14.53 -42.78 18.04
N ILE A 1004 15.17 -43.55 17.17
CA ILE A 1004 15.06 -45.02 17.12
C ILE A 1004 15.97 -45.65 18.17
N ASN A 1005 17.21 -45.17 18.29
CA ASN A 1005 18.18 -45.68 19.25
C ASN A 1005 19.04 -44.53 19.80
N LYS A 1006 19.13 -44.42 21.13
CA LYS A 1006 19.85 -43.35 21.83
C LYS A 1006 21.36 -43.57 21.91
N SER A 1007 21.87 -44.79 21.73
CA SER A 1007 23.30 -45.11 21.84
C SER A 1007 23.61 -46.48 21.22
N LEU A 1008 23.71 -46.52 19.91
CA LEU A 1008 24.10 -47.67 19.12
C LEU A 1008 25.63 -47.75 19.02
N LYS A 1009 26.24 -48.85 19.50
CA LYS A 1009 27.68 -49.10 19.33
C LYS A 1009 27.93 -49.72 17.96
N ILE A 1010 28.72 -49.07 17.11
CA ILE A 1010 29.06 -49.54 15.76
C ILE A 1010 30.57 -49.75 15.67
N LYS A 1011 30.99 -50.86 15.05
CA LYS A 1011 32.39 -51.25 14.83
C LYS A 1011 32.64 -51.49 13.33
N GLY A 1012 32.43 -50.45 12.50
CA GLY A 1012 32.57 -50.55 11.05
C GLY A 1012 31.23 -50.72 10.33
N LEU A 1013 30.96 -51.92 9.81
CA LEU A 1013 29.76 -52.21 9.03
C LEU A 1013 28.53 -52.39 9.92
N TYR A 1014 27.45 -51.70 9.60
CA TYR A 1014 26.12 -51.83 10.19
C TYR A 1014 25.06 -51.97 9.08
N THR A 1015 24.15 -52.93 9.20
CA THR A 1015 23.03 -53.08 8.26
C THR A 1015 21.78 -52.43 8.82
N LEU A 1016 21.35 -51.31 8.24
CA LEU A 1016 20.07 -50.68 8.56
C LEU A 1016 18.95 -51.47 7.91
N LYS A 1017 18.03 -51.98 8.75
CA LYS A 1017 16.77 -52.58 8.31
C LYS A 1017 15.67 -51.54 8.36
N VAL A 1018 15.22 -51.09 7.20
CA VAL A 1018 14.14 -50.10 7.09
C VAL A 1018 12.80 -50.82 7.22
N PRO A 1019 11.98 -50.52 8.24
CA PRO A 1019 10.70 -51.20 8.43
C PRO A 1019 9.74 -50.97 7.25
N ASP A 1020 8.76 -51.87 7.11
CA ASP A 1020 7.69 -51.70 6.15
C ASP A 1020 6.89 -50.41 6.43
N LYS A 1021 6.51 -49.71 5.36
CA LYS A 1021 5.79 -48.43 5.40
C LYS A 1021 6.54 -47.32 6.18
N LYS A 1022 7.86 -47.43 6.33
CA LYS A 1022 8.73 -46.41 6.95
C LYS A 1022 9.75 -45.85 5.95
N GLU A 1023 9.28 -45.53 4.73
CA GLU A 1023 10.04 -44.68 3.81
C GLU A 1023 10.32 -43.32 4.47
N GLY A 1024 11.56 -42.88 4.41
CA GLY A 1024 11.95 -41.60 5.02
C GLY A 1024 13.45 -41.49 5.19
N ILE A 1025 13.84 -40.64 6.14
CA ILE A 1025 15.23 -40.25 6.36
C ILE A 1025 15.73 -40.88 7.65
N TYR A 1026 16.87 -41.56 7.58
CA TYR A 1026 17.55 -42.17 8.71
C TYR A 1026 18.86 -41.45 8.95
N TRP A 1027 19.03 -40.89 10.14
CA TRP A 1027 20.18 -40.08 10.52
C TRP A 1027 20.94 -40.76 11.65
N PHE A 1028 22.16 -41.18 11.33
CA PHE A 1028 23.17 -41.61 12.29
C PHE A 1028 23.99 -40.41 12.70
N HIS A 1029 23.96 -40.05 13.98
CA HIS A 1029 24.72 -38.96 14.56
C HIS A 1029 25.71 -39.50 15.58
N LYS A 1030 27.01 -39.25 15.39
CA LYS A 1030 28.05 -39.71 16.33
C LYS A 1030 27.91 -38.94 17.66
N LEU A 1031 27.94 -39.67 18.77
CA LEU A 1031 27.84 -39.14 20.14
C LEU A 1031 29.19 -38.70 20.70
#